data_AF-A0A925AGN0-F1
#
_entry.id   AF-A0A925AGN0-F1
#
_cell.length_a   1.000
_cell.length_b   1.000
_cell.length_c   1.000
_cell.angle_alpha   90.00
_cell.angle_beta   90.00
_cell.angle_gamma   90.00
#
_symmetry.space_group_name_H-M   'P 1'
#
loop_
_entity.id
_entity.type
_entity.pdbx_description
1 polymer ?
#
loop_
_entity_poly.entity_id
_entity_poly.type
_entity_poly.pdbx_seq_one_letter_code
_entity_poly.pdbx_strand_id
1 'polypeptide(L)'
;MLSTKRVLSCAVGAILAAAAGTSSVHAQAFLSEIFINPPGTDNGFEALELTGTPGQSLSGWYILMIDGDSSNAGSVDQVINLSSQSIGANGLLLLRDAASPLVPNPDPATPVFVMDFSPDIENGTNTFVLGFGTPPALNADLDTDNDGNIDAPLAGFTAVDAVSLQENDNTPADNDQYADDFGGTNIPADAGFNPDVLYRVLDASLQPLGWVGGDLLGTLPGPFNFDGARFFGWGAFGVPDPSTRTIDPGILNYIVSGPAFGACCLADGTCVAATTTDCAAQSGTYQGDNTDCGTANCPQPLGACCFADGTCQSLTAVGCLDAGGVFRGNFSTCGETTCPVAAPSASFISEILFNGPGGADQGQEYIEITGPAGASLDGWWVIIIEGDLGVSGAVDHKISLDGVTLGSNGVAIVRDTADVLLPSPAPETNVIVRDFAPDLENGSSTIILGYGIFPVALTTDLDANDDGTLDGPLPSSFTIVDAVGFVDGDNDGVLYADEIPGGTAIARLFDPFGEPYTPDNLYRILDQNSLPLAWAGGDILGAAPGPFNLDPIQNFGYADYGLDVNTFVLDPGSLNYQFTVTPVCQCDIDSSGNVTSQDFFDFLTGFFGGTLDYNGDGNVTSQDFFDFLSCFFNPPSGC
;
A
#
# COMPACT_ATOMS: atom_id res chain seq x y z
N MET A 1 -14.22 19.62 0.59
CA MET A 1 -15.44 19.47 -0.23
C MET A 1 -15.01 19.60 -1.68
N LEU A 2 -15.11 18.53 -2.46
CA LEU A 2 -14.66 18.51 -3.86
C LEU A 2 -15.58 19.37 -4.73
N SER A 3 -15.05 20.41 -5.36
CA SER A 3 -15.74 21.17 -6.42
C SER A 3 -15.30 20.65 -7.78
N THR A 4 -16.27 20.21 -8.58
CA THR A 4 -16.09 19.60 -9.90
C THR A 4 -15.88 20.71 -10.95
N LYS A 5 -14.65 20.96 -11.40
CA LYS A 5 -14.36 21.91 -12.49
C LYS A 5 -14.97 21.38 -13.82
N ARG A 6 -15.91 22.13 -14.40
CA ARG A 6 -16.54 21.84 -15.70
C ARG A 6 -15.65 22.35 -16.84
N VAL A 7 -15.19 21.42 -17.68
CA VAL A 7 -14.51 21.73 -18.95
C VAL A 7 -15.51 22.36 -19.92
N LEU A 8 -15.30 23.63 -20.27
CA LEU A 8 -16.03 24.30 -21.35
C LEU A 8 -15.14 24.29 -22.60
N SER A 9 -15.36 23.33 -23.50
CA SER A 9 -14.66 23.26 -24.78
C SER A 9 -14.98 24.48 -25.65
N CYS A 10 -13.95 25.29 -25.95
CA CYS A 10 -14.05 26.38 -26.91
C CYS A 10 -13.87 25.82 -28.34
N ALA A 11 -14.86 26.05 -29.20
CA ALA A 11 -14.87 25.55 -30.57
C ALA A 11 -13.94 26.37 -31.47
N VAL A 12 -12.94 25.71 -32.07
CA VAL A 12 -12.04 26.28 -33.08
C VAL A 12 -12.79 26.48 -34.40
N GLY A 13 -12.86 27.72 -34.88
CA GLY A 13 -13.34 28.05 -36.22
C GLY A 13 -12.24 27.79 -37.26
N ALA A 14 -12.45 26.79 -38.13
CA ALA A 14 -11.55 26.50 -39.25
C ALA A 14 -11.64 27.60 -40.33
N ILE A 15 -10.52 28.25 -40.62
CA ILE A 15 -10.34 29.11 -41.81
C ILE A 15 -9.60 28.29 -42.88
N LEU A 16 -10.25 28.11 -44.04
CA LEU A 16 -9.61 27.56 -45.25
C LEU A 16 -8.54 28.54 -45.78
N ALA A 17 -7.33 28.05 -46.05
CA ALA A 17 -6.43 28.67 -47.03
C ALA A 17 -5.58 27.62 -47.76
N ALA A 18 -5.39 27.87 -49.06
CA ALA A 18 -4.92 26.96 -50.08
C ALA A 18 -3.40 26.69 -50.05
N ALA A 19 -3.02 25.55 -50.64
CA ALA A 19 -1.64 25.10 -50.80
C ALA A 19 -0.78 26.04 -51.66
N ALA A 20 0.38 26.45 -51.14
CA ALA A 20 1.59 26.80 -51.90
C ALA A 20 2.83 26.84 -50.97
N GLY A 21 3.87 26.05 -51.29
CA GLY A 21 5.26 26.21 -50.86
C GLY A 21 5.55 26.17 -49.35
N THR A 22 6.12 25.07 -48.87
CA THR A 22 6.61 24.94 -47.48
C THR A 22 7.81 25.85 -47.22
N SER A 23 7.55 27.11 -46.88
CA SER A 23 8.39 27.87 -45.96
C SER A 23 7.95 27.51 -44.55
N SER A 24 8.88 27.06 -43.71
CA SER A 24 8.71 26.91 -42.26
C SER A 24 8.52 28.31 -41.66
N VAL A 25 7.27 28.67 -41.35
CA VAL A 25 6.91 29.98 -40.80
C VAL A 25 6.25 29.76 -39.44
N HIS A 26 6.68 30.53 -38.44
CA HIS A 26 6.01 30.59 -37.15
C HIS A 26 4.55 31.05 -37.31
N ALA A 27 3.58 30.36 -36.68
CA ALA A 27 2.18 30.75 -36.81
C ALA A 27 1.89 32.14 -36.20
N GLN A 28 2.63 32.52 -35.16
CA GLN A 28 2.60 33.82 -34.46
C GLN A 28 3.86 33.96 -33.57
N ALA A 29 4.03 35.09 -32.88
CA ALA A 29 5.11 35.27 -31.91
C ALA A 29 4.77 34.60 -30.56
N PHE A 30 5.77 34.03 -29.89
CA PHE A 30 5.65 33.33 -28.60
C PHE A 30 6.96 33.45 -27.78
N LEU A 31 6.90 33.20 -26.47
CA LEU A 31 8.05 33.17 -25.57
C LEU A 31 8.91 31.93 -25.86
N SER A 32 10.22 32.11 -26.11
CA SER A 32 11.14 31.01 -26.39
C SER A 32 12.14 30.72 -25.28
N GLU A 33 12.63 31.74 -24.59
CA GLU A 33 13.62 31.59 -23.53
C GLU A 33 13.41 32.67 -22.47
N ILE A 34 13.56 32.32 -21.19
CA ILE A 34 13.40 33.20 -20.05
C ILE A 34 14.55 32.92 -19.12
N PHE A 35 15.46 33.88 -18.98
CA PHE A 35 16.61 33.81 -18.08
C PHE A 35 16.31 34.67 -16.86
N ILE A 36 16.05 33.99 -15.74
CA ILE A 36 15.41 34.56 -14.55
C ILE A 36 16.47 34.88 -13.50
N ASN A 37 17.32 33.89 -13.18
CA ASN A 37 18.25 33.98 -12.05
C ASN A 37 19.66 33.55 -12.50
N PRO A 38 20.42 34.42 -13.17
CA PRO A 38 21.76 34.09 -13.66
C PRO A 38 22.72 33.69 -12.53
N PRO A 39 23.58 32.65 -12.72
CA PRO A 39 24.59 32.30 -11.74
C PRO A 39 25.53 33.46 -11.40
N GLY A 40 25.45 33.94 -10.16
CA GLY A 40 26.23 35.08 -9.67
C GLY A 40 25.36 36.16 -9.05
N THR A 41 25.63 37.42 -9.38
CA THR A 41 24.74 38.53 -9.05
C THR A 41 23.68 38.63 -10.15
N ASP A 42 22.42 38.66 -9.74
CA ASP A 42 21.23 38.93 -10.53
C ASP A 42 21.41 40.13 -11.49
N ASN A 43 21.69 41.30 -10.95
CA ASN A 43 21.55 42.56 -11.69
C ASN A 43 22.33 42.61 -13.03
N GLY A 44 21.60 42.80 -14.14
CA GLY A 44 22.16 43.09 -15.46
C GLY A 44 22.10 41.98 -16.49
N PHE A 45 21.61 40.78 -16.14
CA PHE A 45 21.77 39.58 -16.98
C PHE A 45 20.49 38.78 -17.23
N GLU A 46 19.38 39.16 -16.60
CA GLU A 46 18.06 38.65 -16.90
C GLU A 46 17.68 38.93 -18.35
N ALA A 47 16.91 38.03 -18.93
CA ALA A 47 16.50 38.12 -20.32
C ALA A 47 15.16 37.44 -20.59
N LEU A 48 14.45 37.96 -21.58
CA LEU A 48 13.31 37.32 -22.21
C LEU A 48 13.56 37.25 -23.70
N GLU A 49 13.30 36.11 -24.31
CA GLU A 49 13.39 35.92 -25.75
C GLU A 49 12.03 35.59 -26.33
N LEU A 50 11.72 36.24 -27.46
CA LEU A 50 10.59 35.91 -28.30
C LEU A 50 11.08 35.27 -29.60
N THR A 51 10.33 34.27 -30.03
CA THR A 51 10.44 33.68 -31.36
C THR A 51 9.17 33.99 -32.16
N GLY A 52 9.27 34.28 -33.46
CA GLY A 52 8.11 34.61 -34.28
C GLY A 52 8.41 34.75 -35.78
N THR A 53 7.44 35.24 -36.55
CA THR A 53 7.64 35.40 -38.00
C THR A 53 8.75 36.43 -38.26
N PRO A 54 9.78 36.12 -39.08
CA PRO A 54 10.86 37.06 -39.36
C PRO A 54 10.35 38.41 -39.88
N GLY A 55 10.78 39.50 -39.24
CA GLY A 55 10.34 40.87 -39.57
C GLY A 55 8.95 41.26 -39.08
N GLN A 56 8.26 40.41 -38.29
CA GLN A 56 6.97 40.74 -37.69
C GLN A 56 7.10 41.98 -36.79
N SER A 57 6.25 42.99 -37.04
CA SER A 57 6.12 44.14 -36.14
C SER A 57 5.35 43.73 -34.88
N LEU A 58 5.84 44.18 -33.72
CA LEU A 58 5.21 43.98 -32.43
C LEU A 58 4.43 45.22 -31.96
N SER A 59 3.93 46.03 -32.91
CA SER A 59 3.07 47.18 -32.61
C SER A 59 1.81 46.74 -31.83
N GLY A 60 1.62 47.29 -30.63
CA GLY A 60 0.50 46.94 -29.75
C GLY A 60 0.68 45.64 -28.95
N TRP A 61 1.87 45.04 -28.97
CA TRP A 61 2.21 43.86 -28.17
C TRP A 61 2.85 44.26 -26.84
N TYR A 62 2.61 43.44 -25.82
CA TYR A 62 3.14 43.61 -24.48
C TYR A 62 3.55 42.27 -23.87
N ILE A 63 4.51 42.32 -22.95
CA ILE A 63 4.76 41.24 -21.98
C ILE A 63 4.30 41.72 -20.62
N LEU A 64 3.56 40.88 -19.92
CA LEU A 64 3.18 41.06 -18.52
C LEU A 64 4.01 40.09 -17.68
N MET A 65 4.47 40.55 -16.52
CA MET A 65 4.95 39.70 -15.44
C MET A 65 3.97 39.86 -14.28
N ILE A 66 3.44 38.75 -13.79
CA ILE A 66 2.46 38.70 -12.72
C ILE A 66 3.09 37.93 -11.56
N ASP A 67 3.12 38.56 -10.39
CA ASP A 67 3.63 38.03 -9.13
C ASP A 67 2.69 36.91 -8.63
N GLY A 68 3.28 35.81 -8.14
CA GLY A 68 2.59 34.67 -7.57
C GLY A 68 2.79 34.49 -6.07
N ASP A 69 3.60 35.32 -5.41
CA ASP A 69 3.98 35.13 -4.01
C ASP A 69 2.95 35.78 -3.04
N SER A 70 2.66 35.06 -1.96
CA SER A 70 1.51 35.20 -1.04
C SER A 70 0.91 36.58 -0.72
N SER A 71 1.70 37.65 -0.60
CA SER A 71 1.15 38.98 -0.23
C SER A 71 0.77 39.86 -1.41
N ASN A 72 1.22 39.49 -2.61
CA ASN A 72 1.04 40.23 -3.86
C ASN A 72 0.58 39.33 -5.02
N ALA A 73 0.24 38.06 -4.76
CA ALA A 73 -0.25 37.12 -5.75
C ALA A 73 -1.34 37.78 -6.61
N GLY A 74 -1.14 37.75 -7.94
CA GLY A 74 -2.03 38.40 -8.91
C GLY A 74 -1.63 39.82 -9.29
N SER A 75 -0.65 40.44 -8.62
CA SER A 75 -0.13 41.78 -8.96
C SER A 75 0.64 41.78 -10.28
N VAL A 76 0.33 42.75 -11.15
CA VAL A 76 1.09 43.00 -12.39
C VAL A 76 2.33 43.84 -12.09
N ASP A 77 3.49 43.19 -12.05
CA ASP A 77 4.75 43.81 -11.66
C ASP A 77 5.53 44.41 -12.82
N GLN A 78 5.31 43.91 -14.04
CA GLN A 78 5.86 44.52 -15.25
C GLN A 78 4.82 44.61 -16.36
N VAL A 79 4.85 45.74 -17.09
CA VAL A 79 4.11 45.93 -18.34
C VAL A 79 5.07 46.43 -19.41
N ILE A 80 5.68 45.49 -20.14
CA ILE A 80 6.70 45.77 -21.13
C ILE A 80 6.04 46.08 -22.47
N ASN A 81 6.24 47.30 -22.99
CA ASN A 81 5.68 47.71 -24.28
C ASN A 81 6.62 47.38 -25.44
N LEU A 82 6.19 46.50 -26.34
CA LEU A 82 6.96 46.04 -27.50
C LEU A 82 6.66 46.84 -28.77
N SER A 83 5.87 47.91 -28.69
CA SER A 83 5.30 48.56 -29.88
C SER A 83 6.32 49.15 -30.85
N SER A 84 7.54 49.43 -30.37
CA SER A 84 8.67 49.91 -31.19
C SER A 84 9.59 48.81 -31.68
N GLN A 85 9.30 47.55 -31.35
CA GLN A 85 10.15 46.39 -31.65
C GLN A 85 9.60 45.57 -32.82
N SER A 86 10.46 44.69 -33.34
CA SER A 86 10.12 43.71 -34.37
C SER A 86 10.95 42.45 -34.20
N ILE A 87 10.39 41.31 -34.57
CA ILE A 87 11.13 40.05 -34.67
C ILE A 87 12.22 40.18 -35.75
N GLY A 88 13.42 39.70 -35.43
CA GLY A 88 14.60 39.71 -36.29
C GLY A 88 14.45 38.96 -37.60
N ALA A 89 15.45 39.09 -38.47
CA ALA A 89 15.47 38.37 -39.74
C ALA A 89 15.68 36.85 -39.54
N ASN A 90 16.21 36.45 -38.39
CA ASN A 90 16.38 35.07 -37.95
C ASN A 90 15.19 34.53 -37.14
N GLY A 91 14.13 35.33 -36.94
CA GLY A 91 12.94 34.90 -36.21
C GLY A 91 12.98 35.17 -34.70
N LEU A 92 14.00 35.86 -34.18
CA LEU A 92 14.18 36.08 -32.74
C LEU A 92 14.10 37.58 -32.36
N LEU A 93 13.72 37.87 -31.12
CA LEU A 93 13.89 39.16 -30.45
C LEU A 93 14.36 38.89 -29.03
N LEU A 94 15.49 39.47 -28.63
CA LEU A 94 16.03 39.38 -27.28
C LEU A 94 15.73 40.67 -26.51
N LEU A 95 15.05 40.56 -25.38
CA LEU A 95 14.93 41.58 -24.36
C LEU A 95 15.88 41.25 -23.22
N ARG A 96 16.60 42.24 -22.70
CA ARG A 96 17.58 42.00 -21.65
C ARG A 96 17.82 43.21 -20.78
N ASP A 97 18.24 42.94 -19.55
CA ASP A 97 18.36 43.96 -18.50
C ASP A 97 19.39 45.04 -18.83
N ALA A 98 20.66 44.64 -18.99
CA ALA A 98 21.76 45.53 -19.36
C ALA A 98 22.45 45.10 -20.66
N ALA A 99 23.21 46.02 -21.26
CA ALA A 99 24.04 45.74 -22.44
C ALA A 99 25.34 44.95 -22.11
N SER A 100 25.38 44.28 -20.97
CA SER A 100 26.52 43.47 -20.52
C SER A 100 26.87 42.37 -21.54
N PRO A 101 28.13 42.00 -21.78
CA PRO A 101 28.44 40.91 -22.70
C PRO A 101 27.79 39.59 -22.26
N LEU A 102 27.23 38.83 -23.21
CA LEU A 102 26.82 37.42 -23.02
C LEU A 102 27.77 36.53 -23.80
N VAL A 103 28.04 35.34 -23.30
CA VAL A 103 28.85 34.31 -23.99
C VAL A 103 28.01 33.04 -24.06
N PRO A 104 27.64 32.56 -25.28
CA PRO A 104 27.91 33.18 -26.58
C PRO A 104 27.20 34.53 -26.76
N ASN A 105 27.72 35.36 -27.68
CA ASN A 105 27.03 36.61 -28.03
C ASN A 105 25.74 36.29 -28.80
N PRO A 106 24.67 37.10 -28.65
CA PRO A 106 23.48 37.00 -29.48
C PRO A 106 23.84 37.02 -30.98
N ASP A 107 23.05 36.31 -31.80
CA ASP A 107 23.24 36.34 -33.25
C ASP A 107 23.11 37.79 -33.76
N PRO A 108 23.98 38.29 -34.66
CA PRO A 108 23.88 39.63 -35.20
C PRO A 108 22.55 39.95 -35.91
N ALA A 109 21.79 38.93 -36.32
CA ALA A 109 20.46 39.08 -36.91
C ALA A 109 19.33 39.22 -35.88
N THR A 110 19.60 38.93 -34.59
CA THR A 110 18.67 39.12 -33.47
C THR A 110 18.69 40.58 -33.01
N PRO A 111 17.57 41.33 -33.11
CA PRO A 111 17.43 42.61 -32.45
C PRO A 111 17.51 42.43 -30.94
N VAL A 112 18.27 43.30 -30.29
CA VAL A 112 18.44 43.30 -28.83
C VAL A 112 17.82 44.57 -28.27
N PHE A 113 16.78 44.42 -27.47
CA PHE A 113 16.13 45.49 -26.74
C PHE A 113 16.65 45.51 -25.29
N VAL A 114 17.51 46.48 -25.00
CA VAL A 114 18.06 46.66 -23.65
C VAL A 114 17.11 47.55 -22.85
N MET A 115 16.59 47.03 -21.75
CA MET A 115 15.73 47.74 -20.82
C MET A 115 15.97 47.23 -19.41
N ASP A 116 16.07 48.16 -18.47
CA ASP A 116 16.23 47.88 -17.04
C ASP A 116 14.92 47.26 -16.52
N PHE A 117 14.95 46.00 -16.07
CA PHE A 117 13.83 45.40 -15.35
C PHE A 117 13.82 46.04 -13.96
N SER A 118 12.80 46.84 -13.63
CA SER A 118 12.75 47.56 -12.36
C SER A 118 11.42 47.33 -11.66
N PRO A 119 11.39 46.56 -10.54
CA PRO A 119 12.50 45.75 -10.02
C PRO A 119 12.96 44.67 -11.02
N ASP A 120 14.18 44.13 -10.82
CA ASP A 120 14.72 43.01 -11.60
C ASP A 120 13.70 41.85 -11.62
N ILE A 121 13.79 40.91 -12.57
CA ILE A 121 12.88 39.75 -12.58
C ILE A 121 13.05 39.02 -11.24
N GLU A 122 11.97 38.93 -10.47
CA GLU A 122 12.04 38.40 -9.12
C GLU A 122 12.42 36.92 -9.12
N ASN A 123 13.19 36.50 -8.12
CA ASN A 123 13.60 35.12 -7.93
C ASN A 123 12.53 34.30 -7.17
N GLY A 124 11.25 34.54 -7.45
CA GLY A 124 10.07 33.97 -6.79
C GLY A 124 9.08 33.34 -7.79
N THR A 125 7.84 33.08 -7.38
CA THR A 125 6.82 32.53 -8.29
C THR A 125 6.36 33.60 -9.27
N ASN A 126 6.57 33.35 -10.57
CA ASN A 126 6.33 34.35 -11.62
C ASN A 126 5.52 33.78 -12.77
N THR A 127 4.58 34.58 -13.28
CA THR A 127 3.84 34.28 -14.52
C THR A 127 4.17 35.28 -15.62
N PHE A 128 4.68 34.79 -16.74
CA PHE A 128 5.02 35.57 -17.92
C PHE A 128 3.93 35.42 -18.97
N VAL A 129 3.35 36.54 -19.44
CA VAL A 129 2.27 36.53 -20.44
C VAL A 129 2.65 37.42 -21.62
N LEU A 130 2.71 36.84 -22.82
CA LEU A 130 2.80 37.59 -24.07
C LEU A 130 1.40 37.82 -24.64
N GLY A 131 1.11 39.04 -25.06
CA GLY A 131 -0.17 39.33 -25.70
C GLY A 131 -0.21 40.67 -26.43
N PHE A 132 -1.38 41.03 -26.94
CA PHE A 132 -1.60 42.29 -27.65
C PHE A 132 -2.91 42.97 -27.24
N GLY A 133 -2.98 44.29 -27.44
CA GLY A 133 -4.17 45.10 -27.15
C GLY A 133 -3.92 46.15 -26.07
N THR A 134 -4.86 46.26 -25.12
CA THR A 134 -4.76 47.19 -23.98
C THR A 134 -4.35 46.40 -22.75
N PRO A 135 -3.08 46.47 -22.29
CA PRO A 135 -2.64 45.73 -21.12
C PRO A 135 -3.31 46.25 -19.85
N PRO A 136 -3.35 45.44 -18.76
CA PRO A 136 -3.67 45.93 -17.44
C PRO A 136 -2.68 47.03 -16.99
N ALA A 137 -3.06 47.78 -15.97
CA ALA A 137 -2.16 48.76 -15.37
C ALA A 137 -1.06 48.07 -14.56
N LEU A 138 0.11 48.71 -14.47
CA LEU A 138 1.16 48.31 -13.52
C LEU A 138 0.60 48.36 -12.08
N ASN A 139 0.90 47.35 -11.28
CA ASN A 139 0.36 47.06 -9.95
C ASN A 139 -1.17 46.80 -9.92
N ALA A 140 -1.78 46.45 -11.06
CA ALA A 140 -3.14 45.94 -11.03
C ALA A 140 -3.11 44.55 -10.40
N ASP A 141 -3.95 44.36 -9.39
CA ASP A 141 -4.20 43.05 -8.79
C ASP A 141 -5.27 42.32 -9.62
N LEU A 142 -4.91 41.17 -10.16
CA LEU A 142 -5.72 40.35 -11.06
C LEU A 142 -6.36 39.13 -10.38
N ASP A 143 -5.95 38.79 -9.16
CA ASP A 143 -6.50 37.72 -8.32
C ASP A 143 -6.85 38.35 -6.96
N THR A 144 -7.99 39.04 -6.90
CA THR A 144 -8.32 39.91 -5.78
C THR A 144 -8.82 39.17 -4.54
N ASP A 145 -9.11 37.88 -4.67
CA ASP A 145 -9.48 37.00 -3.55
C ASP A 145 -8.42 35.95 -3.21
N ASN A 146 -7.27 35.98 -3.90
CA ASN A 146 -6.12 35.11 -3.72
C ASN A 146 -6.54 33.63 -3.74
N ASP A 147 -7.39 33.26 -4.70
CA ASP A 147 -7.88 31.88 -4.86
C ASP A 147 -7.07 31.05 -5.87
N GLY A 148 -6.00 31.66 -6.41
CA GLY A 148 -5.11 31.08 -7.40
C GLY A 148 -5.71 31.04 -8.79
N ASN A 149 -6.73 31.86 -9.08
CA ASN A 149 -7.29 32.03 -10.42
C ASN A 149 -7.53 33.52 -10.71
N ILE A 150 -7.28 33.94 -11.95
CA ILE A 150 -7.52 35.33 -12.36
C ILE A 150 -9.03 35.66 -12.36
N ASP A 151 -9.43 36.62 -11.52
CA ASP A 151 -10.84 37.00 -11.25
C ASP A 151 -11.58 37.60 -12.45
N ALA A 152 -10.86 38.21 -13.39
CA ALA A 152 -11.45 38.89 -14.54
C ALA A 152 -10.61 38.72 -15.82
N PRO A 153 -11.23 38.41 -16.98
CA PRO A 153 -10.53 38.41 -18.25
C PRO A 153 -9.97 39.81 -18.53
N LEU A 154 -8.68 39.89 -18.88
CA LEU A 154 -7.98 41.15 -19.15
C LEU A 154 -8.69 41.95 -20.25
N ALA A 155 -9.55 42.89 -19.86
CA ALA A 155 -10.48 43.54 -20.78
C ALA A 155 -9.73 44.36 -21.84
N GLY A 156 -9.73 43.86 -23.08
CA GLY A 156 -9.05 44.49 -24.20
C GLY A 156 -7.61 44.03 -24.43
N PHE A 157 -7.10 43.11 -23.60
CA PHE A 157 -5.85 42.38 -23.84
C PHE A 157 -6.16 40.98 -24.34
N THR A 158 -5.39 40.48 -25.29
CA THR A 158 -5.46 39.10 -25.78
C THR A 158 -4.12 38.43 -25.50
N ALA A 159 -4.11 37.52 -24.52
CA ALA A 159 -2.97 36.65 -24.28
C ALA A 159 -2.78 35.68 -25.45
N VAL A 160 -1.53 35.47 -25.82
CA VAL A 160 -1.10 34.64 -26.96
C VAL A 160 -0.31 33.43 -26.48
N ASP A 161 0.48 33.63 -25.42
CA ASP A 161 1.33 32.60 -24.84
C ASP A 161 1.63 32.97 -23.39
N ALA A 162 1.73 31.98 -22.52
CA ALA A 162 2.00 32.19 -21.11
C ALA A 162 2.75 31.01 -20.49
N VAL A 163 3.58 31.29 -19.49
CA VAL A 163 4.23 30.29 -18.67
C VAL A 163 4.41 30.79 -17.25
N SER A 164 4.16 29.93 -16.27
CA SER A 164 4.42 30.20 -14.86
C SER A 164 5.57 29.34 -14.37
N LEU A 165 6.47 29.90 -13.57
CA LEU A 165 7.47 29.15 -12.82
C LEU A 165 7.15 29.29 -11.34
N GLN A 166 6.97 28.17 -10.65
CA GLN A 166 6.80 28.15 -9.19
C GLN A 166 8.16 28.03 -8.50
N GLU A 167 8.40 28.86 -7.50
CA GLU A 167 9.57 28.74 -6.63
C GLU A 167 9.42 27.53 -5.69
N ASN A 168 10.55 26.87 -5.40
CA ASN A 168 10.66 25.83 -4.37
C ASN A 168 10.99 26.42 -3.00
N ASP A 169 10.15 27.31 -2.49
CA ASP A 169 10.12 27.62 -1.07
C ASP A 169 9.20 26.61 -0.35
N ASN A 170 9.46 26.30 0.93
CA ASN A 170 8.77 25.20 1.62
C ASN A 170 7.31 25.56 2.03
N THR A 171 6.63 26.39 1.24
CA THR A 171 5.32 26.99 1.53
C THR A 171 4.38 26.88 0.32
N PRO A 172 3.86 25.68 -0.01
CA PRO A 172 2.98 25.49 -1.19
C PRO A 172 1.64 26.23 -1.14
N ALA A 173 1.27 26.81 0.01
CA ALA A 173 0.05 27.60 0.18
C ALA A 173 0.23 29.07 -0.22
N ASP A 174 1.45 29.46 -0.62
CA ASP A 174 1.88 30.85 -0.77
C ASP A 174 2.37 31.18 -2.20
N ASN A 175 2.23 30.26 -3.17
CA ASN A 175 2.78 30.37 -4.54
C ASN A 175 1.74 30.06 -5.64
N ASP A 176 1.07 31.08 -6.15
CA ASP A 176 0.02 30.97 -7.17
C ASP A 176 0.58 31.05 -8.60
N GLN A 177 0.00 30.26 -9.50
CA GLN A 177 0.40 30.19 -10.91
C GLN A 177 -0.79 30.50 -11.80
N TYR A 178 -0.63 31.42 -12.75
CA TYR A 178 -1.74 31.93 -13.56
C TYR A 178 -1.62 31.62 -15.05
N ALA A 179 -0.58 30.92 -15.52
CA ALA A 179 -0.40 30.73 -16.96
C ALA A 179 -1.52 29.87 -17.56
N ASP A 180 -2.05 28.89 -16.84
CA ASP A 180 -3.18 28.07 -17.28
C ASP A 180 -4.48 28.88 -17.47
N ASP A 181 -4.70 29.95 -16.72
CA ASP A 181 -5.81 30.90 -16.93
C ASP A 181 -5.72 31.63 -18.28
N PHE A 182 -4.51 31.73 -18.84
CA PHE A 182 -4.25 32.28 -20.18
C PHE A 182 -4.09 31.19 -21.26
N GLY A 183 -4.33 29.91 -20.93
CA GLY A 183 -4.12 28.78 -21.83
C GLY A 183 -2.65 28.39 -22.03
N GLY A 184 -1.77 28.85 -21.13
CA GLY A 184 -0.36 28.57 -21.07
C GLY A 184 -0.01 27.34 -20.22
N THR A 185 1.22 27.31 -19.68
CA THR A 185 1.75 26.17 -18.94
C THR A 185 2.24 26.58 -17.55
N ASN A 186 1.74 25.92 -16.51
CA ASN A 186 2.27 26.04 -15.16
C ASN A 186 3.42 25.03 -14.96
N ILE A 187 4.61 25.52 -14.63
CA ILE A 187 5.77 24.70 -14.28
C ILE A 187 5.83 24.58 -12.75
N PRO A 188 5.57 23.38 -12.19
CA PRO A 188 5.54 23.20 -10.75
C PRO A 188 6.93 23.34 -10.14
N ALA A 189 6.99 23.59 -8.84
CA ALA A 189 8.24 23.63 -8.10
C ALA A 189 8.98 22.28 -8.18
N ASP A 190 10.30 22.33 -8.39
CA ASP A 190 11.16 21.15 -8.39
C ASP A 190 11.78 20.96 -7.00
N ALA A 191 11.69 19.74 -6.46
CA ALA A 191 12.13 19.44 -5.10
C ALA A 191 13.66 19.37 -5.04
N GLY A 192 14.30 20.54 -4.91
CA GLY A 192 15.75 20.62 -4.66
C GLY A 192 16.47 21.79 -5.31
N PHE A 193 15.82 22.57 -6.19
CA PHE A 193 16.43 23.76 -6.80
C PHE A 193 15.37 24.72 -7.37
N ASN A 194 15.77 25.98 -7.56
CA ASN A 194 15.01 26.97 -8.32
C ASN A 194 15.61 27.04 -9.72
N PRO A 195 14.83 26.87 -10.80
CA PRO A 195 15.36 26.97 -12.15
C PRO A 195 15.85 28.38 -12.45
N ASP A 196 17.07 28.48 -12.98
CA ASP A 196 17.63 29.76 -13.45
C ASP A 196 17.04 30.16 -14.80
N VAL A 197 16.54 29.18 -15.57
CA VAL A 197 16.06 29.36 -16.95
C VAL A 197 14.84 28.49 -17.28
N LEU A 198 13.91 29.06 -18.05
CA LEU A 198 12.94 28.34 -18.85
C LEU A 198 13.33 28.41 -20.32
N TYR A 199 13.30 27.27 -20.99
CA TYR A 199 13.75 27.12 -22.38
C TYR A 199 12.71 26.34 -23.17
N ARG A 200 12.35 26.82 -24.35
CA ARG A 200 11.37 26.16 -25.20
C ARG A 200 12.03 25.31 -26.27
N VAL A 201 11.65 24.05 -26.32
CA VAL A 201 12.09 23.12 -27.36
C VAL A 201 11.19 23.25 -28.59
N LEU A 202 11.79 23.29 -29.78
CA LEU A 202 11.10 23.49 -31.05
C LEU A 202 11.10 22.23 -31.91
N ASP A 203 10.06 22.08 -32.74
CA ASP A 203 10.04 21.08 -33.80
C ASP A 203 10.80 21.55 -35.06
N ALA A 204 10.93 20.66 -36.05
CA ALA A 204 11.59 20.99 -37.32
C ALA A 204 10.87 22.08 -38.15
N SER A 205 9.63 22.42 -37.79
CA SER A 205 8.85 23.51 -38.38
C SER A 205 8.88 24.79 -37.54
N LEU A 206 9.76 24.84 -36.52
CA LEU A 206 9.93 25.94 -35.56
C LEU A 206 8.67 26.24 -34.74
N GLN A 207 7.82 25.24 -34.52
CA GLN A 207 6.70 25.33 -33.59
C GLN A 207 7.13 24.84 -32.20
N PRO A 208 6.55 25.39 -31.12
CA PRO A 208 6.87 24.97 -29.77
C PRO A 208 6.37 23.55 -29.49
N LEU A 209 7.24 22.70 -28.94
CA LEU A 209 6.89 21.35 -28.47
C LEU A 209 6.61 21.30 -26.96
N GLY A 210 7.34 22.10 -26.17
CA GLY A 210 7.15 22.19 -24.73
C GLY A 210 8.28 22.94 -24.03
N TRP A 211 8.10 23.14 -22.74
CA TRP A 211 9.08 23.78 -21.85
C TRP A 211 10.03 22.76 -21.24
N VAL A 212 11.29 23.15 -21.16
CA VAL A 212 12.34 22.50 -20.38
C VAL A 212 13.03 23.59 -19.55
N GLY A 213 13.80 23.21 -18.54
CA GLY A 213 14.49 24.18 -17.72
C GLY A 213 15.46 23.52 -16.77
N GLY A 214 16.11 24.33 -15.94
CA GLY A 214 17.10 23.84 -14.99
C GLY A 214 17.88 24.94 -14.31
N ASP A 215 18.67 24.54 -13.33
CA ASP A 215 19.74 25.34 -12.74
C ASP A 215 20.93 25.41 -13.70
N LEU A 216 21.65 26.52 -13.68
CA LEU A 216 22.76 26.80 -14.57
C LEU A 216 24.09 26.86 -13.80
N LEU A 217 25.12 26.28 -14.41
CA LEU A 217 26.49 26.38 -13.95
C LEU A 217 27.24 27.39 -14.80
N GLY A 218 28.03 28.25 -14.17
CA GLY A 218 28.90 29.19 -14.86
C GLY A 218 29.21 30.42 -14.04
N THR A 219 29.87 31.38 -14.67
CA THR A 219 30.06 32.73 -14.12
C THR A 219 29.91 33.72 -15.24
N LEU A 220 29.38 34.91 -14.94
CA LEU A 220 29.30 36.02 -15.87
C LEU A 220 30.65 36.24 -16.61
N PRO A 221 30.65 36.45 -17.94
CA PRO A 221 29.49 36.61 -18.85
C PRO A 221 28.93 35.31 -19.47
N GLY A 222 29.31 34.13 -18.96
CA GLY A 222 29.01 32.82 -19.55
C GLY A 222 30.27 32.14 -20.13
N PRO A 223 30.14 30.95 -20.75
CA PRO A 223 28.90 30.21 -20.99
C PRO A 223 28.24 29.71 -19.71
N PHE A 224 26.90 29.69 -19.70
CA PHE A 224 26.11 29.07 -18.65
C PHE A 224 25.56 27.73 -19.17
N ASN A 225 26.02 26.63 -18.58
CA ASN A 225 25.59 25.30 -18.98
C ASN A 225 24.52 24.78 -18.03
N PHE A 226 23.60 23.95 -18.51
CA PHE A 226 22.67 23.26 -17.63
C PHE A 226 23.41 22.38 -16.63
N ASP A 227 22.96 22.38 -15.38
CA ASP A 227 23.41 21.40 -14.40
C ASP A 227 22.77 20.04 -14.71
N GLY A 228 23.60 19.04 -15.02
CA GLY A 228 23.15 17.67 -15.29
C GLY A 228 22.53 16.95 -14.08
N ALA A 229 22.50 17.58 -12.90
CA ALA A 229 21.80 17.06 -11.72
C ALA A 229 20.51 17.83 -11.37
N ARG A 230 20.28 19.01 -11.95
CA ARG A 230 19.22 19.95 -11.57
C ARG A 230 18.53 20.53 -12.81
N PHE A 231 17.69 19.71 -13.45
CA PHE A 231 16.97 20.07 -14.67
C PHE A 231 15.65 19.32 -14.79
N PHE A 232 14.73 19.81 -15.63
CA PHE A 232 13.46 19.16 -15.93
C PHE A 232 13.10 19.20 -17.43
N GLY A 233 12.17 18.34 -17.85
CA GLY A 233 11.57 18.33 -19.19
C GLY A 233 12.44 17.78 -20.33
N TRP A 234 13.78 17.90 -20.24
CA TRP A 234 14.71 17.54 -21.33
C TRP A 234 14.60 16.08 -21.81
N GLY A 235 14.34 15.14 -20.90
CA GLY A 235 14.21 13.72 -21.22
C GLY A 235 13.07 13.42 -22.21
N ALA A 236 11.96 14.17 -22.15
CA ALA A 236 10.82 14.03 -23.06
C ALA A 236 11.18 14.36 -24.52
N PHE A 237 12.25 15.14 -24.73
CA PHE A 237 12.71 15.58 -26.04
C PHE A 237 14.00 14.90 -26.49
N GLY A 238 14.34 13.75 -25.90
CA GLY A 238 15.50 12.94 -26.28
C GLY A 238 16.84 13.47 -25.77
N VAL A 239 16.83 14.33 -24.73
CA VAL A 239 18.03 14.84 -24.07
C VAL A 239 18.04 14.35 -22.62
N PRO A 240 18.55 13.13 -22.35
CA PRO A 240 18.56 12.57 -21.00
C PRO A 240 19.53 13.28 -20.05
N ASP A 241 20.53 14.00 -20.58
CA ASP A 241 21.48 14.80 -19.82
C ASP A 241 21.77 16.09 -20.61
N PRO A 242 21.28 17.26 -20.14
CA PRO A 242 21.50 18.53 -20.81
C PRO A 242 22.83 19.19 -20.44
N SER A 243 23.73 18.57 -19.66
CA SER A 243 24.95 19.21 -19.13
C SER A 243 25.94 19.76 -20.16
N THR A 244 25.82 19.32 -21.41
CA THR A 244 26.62 19.82 -22.55
C THR A 244 25.94 20.95 -23.30
N ARG A 245 24.73 21.33 -22.91
CA ARG A 245 23.95 22.42 -23.49
C ARG A 245 24.23 23.69 -22.73
N THR A 246 24.30 24.78 -23.48
CA THR A 246 24.47 26.15 -22.97
C THR A 246 23.21 26.93 -23.32
N ILE A 247 22.71 27.73 -22.39
CA ILE A 247 21.73 28.81 -22.68
C ILE A 247 22.42 29.85 -23.56
N ASP A 248 21.73 30.29 -24.59
CA ASP A 248 22.28 31.14 -25.63
C ASP A 248 21.30 32.22 -26.09
N PRO A 249 20.99 33.22 -25.23
CA PRO A 249 19.95 34.19 -25.52
C PRO A 249 20.26 34.97 -26.79
N GLY A 250 19.30 35.01 -27.70
CA GLY A 250 19.42 35.57 -29.03
C GLY A 250 20.00 34.60 -30.07
N ILE A 251 20.07 33.30 -29.77
CA ILE A 251 20.39 32.21 -30.70
C ILE A 251 19.21 31.24 -30.72
N LEU A 252 18.95 30.62 -31.89
CA LEU A 252 17.79 29.76 -32.07
C LEU A 252 17.84 28.53 -31.17
N ASN A 253 16.75 28.31 -30.43
CA ASN A 253 16.62 27.20 -29.51
C ASN A 253 16.77 25.80 -30.12
N TYR A 254 16.95 24.80 -29.25
CA TYR A 254 17.03 23.39 -29.63
C TYR A 254 15.86 22.95 -30.51
N ILE A 255 16.20 22.51 -31.73
CA ILE A 255 15.28 21.87 -32.65
C ILE A 255 15.41 20.36 -32.52
N VAL A 256 14.32 19.68 -32.16
CA VAL A 256 14.25 18.22 -32.18
C VAL A 256 14.34 17.77 -33.64
N SER A 257 15.51 17.28 -34.03
CA SER A 257 15.78 16.72 -35.37
C SER A 257 15.98 15.20 -35.37
N GLY A 258 15.65 14.53 -34.26
CA GLY A 258 15.67 13.08 -34.09
C GLY A 258 14.31 12.40 -34.35
N PRO A 259 14.25 11.05 -34.42
CA PRO A 259 12.98 10.33 -34.51
C PRO A 259 12.10 10.73 -33.33
N ALA A 260 10.85 11.13 -33.62
CA ALA A 260 9.90 11.55 -32.60
C ALA A 260 9.69 10.41 -31.59
N PHE A 261 9.70 10.79 -30.31
CA PHE A 261 9.31 9.91 -29.21
C PHE A 261 7.81 10.01 -28.98
N GLY A 262 7.23 8.96 -28.45
CA GLY A 262 5.83 8.90 -28.07
C GLY A 262 5.60 7.80 -27.05
N ALA A 263 4.42 7.82 -26.42
CA ALA A 263 4.02 6.83 -25.46
C ALA A 263 3.98 5.44 -26.11
N CYS A 264 4.70 4.50 -25.51
CA CYS A 264 4.71 3.10 -25.89
C CYS A 264 4.06 2.28 -24.78
N CYS A 265 2.87 1.76 -25.03
CA CYS A 265 2.16 0.91 -24.08
C CYS A 265 2.67 -0.53 -24.19
N LEU A 266 3.32 -1.01 -23.14
CA LEU A 266 3.79 -2.39 -23.01
C LEU A 266 2.65 -3.30 -22.52
N ALA A 267 2.84 -4.62 -22.68
CA ALA A 267 1.82 -5.62 -22.37
C ALA A 267 1.48 -5.75 -20.87
N ASP A 268 2.39 -5.31 -20.00
CA ASP A 268 2.22 -5.26 -18.54
C ASP A 268 1.52 -3.97 -18.06
N GLY A 269 1.05 -3.14 -18.98
CA GLY A 269 0.42 -1.86 -18.68
C GLY A 269 1.41 -0.72 -18.43
N THR A 270 2.72 -1.01 -18.44
CA THR A 270 3.76 0.01 -18.32
C THR A 270 3.77 0.88 -19.57
N CYS A 271 3.93 2.20 -19.39
CA CYS A 271 4.16 3.13 -20.49
C CYS A 271 5.61 3.62 -20.45
N VAL A 272 6.29 3.57 -21.59
CA VAL A 272 7.63 4.15 -21.77
C VAL A 272 7.64 5.13 -22.94
N ALA A 273 8.40 6.21 -22.83
CA ALA A 273 8.68 7.07 -23.98
C ALA A 273 9.70 6.37 -24.89
N ALA A 274 9.28 6.03 -26.11
CA ALA A 274 10.13 5.32 -27.08
C ALA A 274 9.90 5.86 -28.49
N THR A 275 10.80 5.58 -29.42
CA THR A 275 10.51 5.80 -30.84
C THR A 275 9.53 4.72 -31.35
N THR A 276 8.89 4.94 -32.50
CA THR A 276 8.04 3.89 -33.11
C THR A 276 8.78 2.56 -33.32
N THR A 277 10.08 2.62 -33.67
CA THR A 277 10.92 1.45 -33.91
C THR A 277 11.24 0.73 -32.59
N ASP A 278 11.63 1.48 -31.55
CA ASP A 278 11.98 0.90 -30.26
C ASP A 278 10.76 0.36 -29.53
N CYS A 279 9.59 0.99 -29.72
CA CYS A 279 8.34 0.50 -29.20
C CYS A 279 7.96 -0.85 -29.83
N ALA A 280 8.09 -0.96 -31.16
CA ALA A 280 7.88 -2.22 -31.85
C ALA A 280 8.88 -3.30 -31.42
N ALA A 281 10.14 -2.93 -31.17
CA ALA A 281 11.17 -3.86 -30.68
C ALA A 281 10.84 -4.41 -29.28
N GLN A 282 10.16 -3.62 -28.45
CA GLN A 282 9.67 -4.03 -27.13
C GLN A 282 8.30 -4.75 -27.17
N SER A 283 7.79 -5.04 -28.37
CA SER A 283 6.43 -5.59 -28.57
C SER A 283 5.32 -4.71 -27.96
N GLY A 284 5.59 -3.41 -27.81
CA GLY A 284 4.62 -2.43 -27.32
C GLY A 284 3.75 -1.83 -28.43
N THR A 285 2.68 -1.16 -28.02
CA THR A 285 1.79 -0.41 -28.92
C THR A 285 2.07 1.07 -28.83
N TYR A 286 2.59 1.63 -29.93
CA TYR A 286 2.95 3.04 -30.04
C TYR A 286 1.69 3.91 -30.19
N GLN A 287 1.55 4.95 -29.37
CA GLN A 287 0.36 5.81 -29.32
C GLN A 287 0.45 7.03 -30.25
N GLY A 288 1.59 7.23 -30.92
CA GLY A 288 1.82 8.33 -31.85
C GLY A 288 2.89 9.30 -31.36
N ASP A 289 3.40 10.11 -32.26
CA ASP A 289 4.47 11.07 -31.97
C ASP A 289 4.01 12.15 -30.99
N ASN A 290 4.91 12.53 -30.06
CA ASN A 290 4.68 13.52 -29.02
C ASN A 290 3.51 13.20 -28.07
N THR A 291 3.13 11.92 -27.95
CA THR A 291 2.16 11.48 -26.92
C THR A 291 2.88 11.21 -25.60
N ASP A 292 2.37 11.77 -24.51
CA ASP A 292 2.96 11.63 -23.17
C ASP A 292 2.40 10.40 -22.43
N CYS A 293 3.26 9.67 -21.71
CA CYS A 293 2.86 8.47 -20.98
C CYS A 293 1.89 8.73 -19.82
N GLY A 294 1.90 9.91 -19.22
CA GLY A 294 0.94 10.33 -18.19
C GLY A 294 -0.47 10.61 -18.73
N THR A 295 -0.61 10.79 -20.05
CA THR A 295 -1.91 10.99 -20.71
C THR A 295 -2.34 9.81 -21.60
N ALA A 296 -1.42 8.89 -21.89
CA ALA A 296 -1.69 7.72 -22.70
C ALA A 296 -2.55 6.70 -21.93
N ASN A 297 -3.70 6.33 -22.51
CA ASN A 297 -4.57 5.28 -21.96
C ASN A 297 -4.02 3.88 -22.27
N CYS A 298 -2.96 3.48 -21.59
CA CYS A 298 -2.40 2.14 -21.76
C CYS A 298 -3.34 1.09 -21.14
N PRO A 299 -3.74 0.04 -21.90
CA PRO A 299 -4.54 -1.05 -21.37
C PRO A 299 -3.87 -1.67 -20.14
N GLN A 300 -4.57 -1.65 -19.02
CA GLN A 300 -4.06 -2.23 -17.78
C GLN A 300 -4.20 -3.76 -17.81
N PRO A 301 -3.21 -4.52 -17.31
CA PRO A 301 -3.28 -5.97 -17.29
C PRO A 301 -4.42 -6.42 -16.39
N LEU A 302 -5.12 -7.47 -16.83
CA LEU A 302 -6.13 -8.14 -16.03
C LEU A 302 -5.45 -9.16 -15.11
N GLY A 303 -6.06 -9.38 -13.95
CA GLY A 303 -5.72 -10.45 -13.01
C GLY A 303 -6.98 -11.00 -12.36
N ALA A 304 -6.84 -12.12 -11.67
CA ALA A 304 -7.90 -12.73 -10.88
C ALA A 304 -8.24 -11.82 -9.69
N CYS A 305 -9.53 -11.52 -9.57
CA CYS A 305 -10.12 -10.78 -8.48
C CYS A 305 -11.02 -11.71 -7.67
N CYS A 306 -10.65 -11.96 -6.42
CA CYS A 306 -11.34 -12.89 -5.54
C CYS A 306 -12.35 -12.17 -4.64
N PHE A 307 -13.58 -12.69 -4.60
CA PHE A 307 -14.64 -12.19 -3.73
C PHE A 307 -14.83 -13.09 -2.52
N ALA A 308 -15.45 -12.53 -1.48
CA ALA A 308 -15.66 -13.22 -0.19
C ALA A 308 -16.54 -14.49 -0.30
N ASP A 309 -17.37 -14.58 -1.34
CA ASP A 309 -18.20 -15.74 -1.65
C ASP A 309 -17.45 -16.84 -2.44
N GLY A 310 -16.14 -16.68 -2.63
CA GLY A 310 -15.28 -17.59 -3.39
C GLY A 310 -15.38 -17.42 -4.90
N THR A 311 -16.21 -16.48 -5.40
CA THR A 311 -16.25 -16.19 -6.84
C THR A 311 -15.00 -15.43 -7.29
N CYS A 312 -14.67 -15.59 -8.58
CA CYS A 312 -13.53 -14.92 -9.19
C CYS A 312 -13.94 -14.21 -10.49
N GLN A 313 -13.44 -12.99 -10.69
CA GLN A 313 -13.57 -12.26 -11.96
C GLN A 313 -12.20 -11.75 -12.46
N SER A 314 -12.00 -11.70 -13.78
CA SER A 314 -10.81 -11.07 -14.36
C SER A 314 -11.02 -9.56 -14.47
N LEU A 315 -10.38 -8.81 -13.56
CA LEU A 315 -10.47 -7.35 -13.47
C LEU A 315 -9.06 -6.74 -13.49
N THR A 316 -8.96 -5.43 -13.69
CA THR A 316 -7.72 -4.69 -13.40
C THR A 316 -7.55 -4.59 -11.88
N ALA A 317 -6.35 -4.26 -11.39
CA ALA A 317 -6.12 -4.08 -9.96
C ALA A 317 -7.10 -3.06 -9.33
N VAL A 318 -7.28 -1.91 -9.98
CA VAL A 318 -8.24 -0.87 -9.54
C VAL A 318 -9.67 -1.36 -9.63
N GLY A 319 -10.06 -1.98 -10.75
CA GLY A 319 -11.42 -2.50 -10.90
C GLY A 319 -11.76 -3.60 -9.88
N CYS A 320 -10.77 -4.37 -9.45
CA CYS A 320 -10.94 -5.37 -8.41
C CYS A 320 -11.21 -4.75 -7.03
N LEU A 321 -10.44 -3.72 -6.68
CA LEU A 321 -10.64 -2.97 -5.44
C LEU A 321 -12.01 -2.28 -5.41
N ASP A 322 -12.40 -1.63 -6.52
CA ASP A 322 -13.70 -0.95 -6.64
C ASP A 322 -14.88 -1.93 -6.57
N ALA A 323 -14.68 -3.18 -7.01
CA ALA A 323 -15.66 -4.25 -6.90
C ALA A 323 -15.71 -4.90 -5.50
N GLY A 324 -14.83 -4.50 -4.57
CA GLY A 324 -14.75 -5.07 -3.22
C GLY A 324 -14.09 -6.44 -3.16
N GLY A 325 -13.27 -6.79 -4.16
CA GLY A 325 -12.52 -8.05 -4.21
C GLY A 325 -11.02 -7.87 -3.89
N VAL A 326 -10.32 -9.00 -3.76
CA VAL A 326 -8.88 -9.07 -3.50
C VAL A 326 -8.15 -9.45 -4.78
N PHE A 327 -7.27 -8.58 -5.26
CA PHE A 327 -6.52 -8.77 -6.50
C PHE A 327 -5.33 -9.72 -6.29
N ARG A 328 -5.17 -10.70 -7.17
CA ARG A 328 -4.18 -11.79 -7.02
C ARG A 328 -2.93 -11.62 -7.90
N GLY A 329 -2.74 -10.42 -8.45
CA GLY A 329 -1.59 -10.04 -9.25
C GLY A 329 -1.87 -10.04 -10.76
N ASN A 330 -1.04 -9.31 -11.51
CA ASN A 330 -1.18 -9.18 -12.96
C ASN A 330 -1.03 -10.55 -13.64
N PHE A 331 -1.86 -10.79 -14.67
CA PHE A 331 -1.89 -12.01 -15.47
C PHE A 331 -2.31 -13.29 -14.74
N SER A 332 -2.67 -13.20 -13.45
CA SER A 332 -3.32 -14.32 -12.75
C SER A 332 -4.68 -14.61 -13.40
N THR A 333 -5.04 -15.89 -13.52
CA THR A 333 -6.30 -16.30 -14.17
C THR A 333 -7.27 -16.85 -13.13
N CYS A 334 -8.56 -16.57 -13.27
CA CYS A 334 -9.57 -17.15 -12.38
C CYS A 334 -9.72 -18.68 -12.52
N GLY A 335 -9.15 -19.29 -13.55
CA GLY A 335 -9.13 -20.74 -13.72
C GLY A 335 -8.09 -21.46 -12.86
N GLU A 336 -7.03 -20.75 -12.46
CA GLU A 336 -5.90 -21.31 -11.69
C GLU A 336 -5.75 -20.62 -10.31
N THR A 337 -6.40 -19.47 -10.12
CA THR A 337 -6.34 -18.71 -8.87
C THR A 337 -7.41 -19.16 -7.92
N THR A 338 -7.01 -19.59 -6.71
CA THR A 338 -7.97 -19.95 -5.67
C THR A 338 -8.44 -18.72 -4.89
N CYS A 339 -9.76 -18.61 -4.72
CA CYS A 339 -10.40 -17.60 -3.89
C CYS A 339 -10.92 -18.27 -2.59
N PRO A 340 -10.25 -18.06 -1.44
CA PRO A 340 -10.70 -18.61 -0.17
C PRO A 340 -12.04 -17.98 0.23
N VAL A 341 -12.96 -18.83 0.69
CA VAL A 341 -14.26 -18.42 1.22
C VAL A 341 -14.09 -18.02 2.68
N ALA A 342 -14.36 -16.76 3.02
CA ALA A 342 -14.32 -16.35 4.42
C ALA A 342 -15.42 -17.09 5.20
N ALA A 343 -15.08 -17.61 6.38
CA ALA A 343 -16.06 -18.23 7.26
C ALA A 343 -17.14 -17.20 7.67
N PRO A 344 -18.44 -17.56 7.69
CA PRO A 344 -19.53 -16.61 7.85
C PRO A 344 -19.69 -16.09 9.30
N SER A 345 -19.01 -16.69 10.26
CA SER A 345 -19.01 -16.30 11.67
C SER A 345 -17.66 -16.55 12.33
N ALA A 346 -17.34 -15.80 13.38
CA ALA A 346 -16.18 -16.05 14.24
C ALA A 346 -16.51 -17.20 15.20
N SER A 347 -16.45 -18.43 14.71
CA SER A 347 -16.66 -19.65 15.48
C SER A 347 -15.34 -20.39 15.69
N PHE A 348 -15.16 -21.01 16.86
CA PHE A 348 -13.92 -21.70 17.25
C PHE A 348 -14.24 -22.90 18.14
N ILE A 349 -13.26 -23.79 18.34
CA ILE A 349 -13.39 -24.94 19.24
C ILE A 349 -13.17 -24.47 20.67
N SER A 350 -14.18 -24.64 21.53
CA SER A 350 -14.13 -24.19 22.93
C SER A 350 -13.82 -25.31 23.91
N GLU A 351 -14.23 -26.54 23.64
CA GLU A 351 -14.01 -27.66 24.56
C GLU A 351 -14.03 -28.98 23.79
N ILE A 352 -13.20 -29.94 24.20
CA ILE A 352 -13.12 -31.27 23.62
C ILE A 352 -12.98 -32.27 24.77
N LEU A 353 -13.75 -33.35 24.71
CA LEU A 353 -13.54 -34.56 25.50
C LEU A 353 -13.38 -35.73 24.53
N PHE A 354 -12.23 -36.39 24.57
CA PHE A 354 -11.89 -37.48 23.64
C PHE A 354 -11.57 -38.79 24.38
N ASN A 355 -10.91 -38.75 25.55
CA ASN A 355 -10.58 -39.98 26.29
C ASN A 355 -11.21 -40.02 27.70
N GLY A 356 -12.53 -40.17 27.79
CA GLY A 356 -13.25 -40.08 29.07
C GLY A 356 -13.12 -41.32 29.99
N PRO A 357 -13.19 -41.19 31.33
CA PRO A 357 -12.98 -42.30 32.25
C PRO A 357 -14.18 -43.28 32.25
N GLY A 358 -13.96 -44.52 31.79
CA GLY A 358 -15.02 -45.55 31.82
C GLY A 358 -14.76 -46.90 31.12
N GLY A 359 -13.63 -47.08 30.45
CA GLY A 359 -13.43 -48.13 29.43
C GLY A 359 -13.79 -47.60 28.04
N ALA A 360 -13.61 -48.40 26.97
CA ALA A 360 -13.74 -47.97 25.56
C ALA A 360 -14.84 -46.90 25.37
N ASP A 361 -14.43 -45.73 24.90
CA ASP A 361 -14.96 -44.40 25.23
C ASP A 361 -16.35 -44.07 24.65
N GLN A 362 -17.03 -45.10 24.14
CA GLN A 362 -18.37 -45.07 23.56
C GLN A 362 -19.37 -44.41 24.51
N GLY A 363 -19.73 -43.19 24.18
CA GLY A 363 -20.90 -42.46 24.66
C GLY A 363 -20.62 -41.13 25.35
N GLN A 364 -19.35 -40.72 25.45
CA GLN A 364 -18.94 -39.60 26.30
C GLN A 364 -18.19 -38.49 25.56
N GLU A 365 -17.78 -38.74 24.32
CA GLU A 365 -16.92 -37.84 23.56
C GLU A 365 -17.72 -36.69 22.97
N TYR A 366 -17.10 -35.52 22.96
CA TYR A 366 -17.71 -34.37 22.34
C TYR A 366 -16.70 -33.32 21.90
N ILE A 367 -17.16 -32.52 20.95
CA ILE A 367 -16.52 -31.31 20.48
C ILE A 367 -17.53 -30.18 20.66
N GLU A 368 -17.14 -29.17 21.41
CA GLU A 368 -17.90 -27.96 21.64
C GLU A 368 -17.40 -26.83 20.73
N ILE A 369 -18.36 -26.14 20.11
CA ILE A 369 -18.09 -25.01 19.22
C ILE A 369 -18.79 -23.78 19.80
N THR A 370 -18.02 -22.72 19.97
CA THR A 370 -18.50 -21.42 20.44
C THR A 370 -18.45 -20.39 19.31
N GLY A 371 -19.42 -19.47 19.30
CA GLY A 371 -19.48 -18.35 18.36
C GLY A 371 -20.72 -17.48 18.55
N PRO A 372 -21.11 -16.68 17.55
CA PRO A 372 -22.29 -15.82 17.67
C PRO A 372 -23.58 -16.62 17.91
N ALA A 373 -24.38 -16.22 18.90
CA ALA A 373 -25.64 -16.87 19.24
C ALA A 373 -26.56 -17.03 18.02
N GLY A 374 -27.05 -18.25 17.79
CA GLY A 374 -27.91 -18.59 16.66
C GLY A 374 -27.22 -18.70 15.30
N ALA A 375 -25.89 -18.60 15.20
CA ALA A 375 -25.18 -18.79 13.93
C ALA A 375 -25.39 -20.21 13.38
N SER A 376 -25.53 -20.32 12.05
CA SER A 376 -25.53 -21.62 11.36
C SER A 376 -24.10 -22.09 11.13
N LEU A 377 -23.87 -23.39 11.34
CA LEU A 377 -22.61 -24.06 10.99
C LEU A 377 -22.73 -24.87 9.69
N ASP A 378 -23.72 -24.56 8.83
CA ASP A 378 -23.77 -25.11 7.47
C ASP A 378 -22.49 -24.80 6.70
N GLY A 379 -21.89 -25.82 6.08
CA GLY A 379 -20.62 -25.74 5.36
C GLY A 379 -19.38 -25.81 6.25
N TRP A 380 -19.53 -25.97 7.56
CA TRP A 380 -18.40 -26.16 8.49
C TRP A 380 -18.10 -27.65 8.70
N TRP A 381 -16.82 -27.93 8.98
CA TRP A 381 -16.30 -29.25 9.22
C TRP A 381 -15.33 -29.26 10.40
N VAL A 382 -15.35 -30.35 11.16
CA VAL A 382 -14.21 -30.76 11.99
C VAL A 382 -13.44 -31.84 11.24
N ILE A 383 -12.13 -31.63 11.09
CA ILE A 383 -11.19 -32.56 10.47
C ILE A 383 -10.20 -33.00 11.53
N ILE A 384 -9.92 -34.30 11.61
CA ILE A 384 -8.92 -34.85 12.51
C ILE A 384 -7.86 -35.55 11.67
N ILE A 385 -6.60 -35.21 11.93
CA ILE A 385 -5.42 -35.78 11.29
C ILE A 385 -4.68 -36.58 12.36
N GLU A 386 -4.41 -37.84 12.06
CA GLU A 386 -3.63 -38.76 12.89
C GLU A 386 -2.22 -38.22 13.14
N GLY A 387 -1.76 -38.33 14.38
CA GLY A 387 -0.40 -38.01 14.80
C GLY A 387 0.41 -39.23 15.20
N ASP A 388 -0.19 -40.41 15.35
CA ASP A 388 0.51 -41.60 15.84
C ASP A 388 1.47 -42.21 14.82
N LEU A 389 2.63 -42.70 15.30
CA LEU A 389 3.64 -43.29 14.43
C LEU A 389 3.09 -44.45 13.59
N GLY A 390 3.27 -44.33 12.27
CA GLY A 390 2.91 -45.35 11.29
C GLY A 390 1.55 -45.14 10.63
N VAL A 391 0.75 -44.19 11.12
CA VAL A 391 -0.45 -43.66 10.44
C VAL A 391 -0.53 -42.13 10.45
N SER A 392 0.50 -41.46 10.98
CA SER A 392 0.65 -40.00 11.01
C SER A 392 0.34 -39.37 9.66
N GLY A 393 -0.40 -38.27 9.65
CA GLY A 393 -0.80 -37.55 8.45
C GLY A 393 -2.10 -38.06 7.83
N ALA A 394 -2.62 -39.23 8.24
CA ALA A 394 -3.90 -39.75 7.77
C ALA A 394 -5.08 -38.89 8.26
N VAL A 395 -5.99 -38.53 7.35
CA VAL A 395 -7.27 -37.93 7.73
C VAL A 395 -8.19 -39.00 8.32
N ASP A 396 -8.36 -39.01 9.63
CA ASP A 396 -9.12 -40.05 10.30
C ASP A 396 -10.60 -39.73 10.47
N HIS A 397 -10.91 -38.48 10.89
CA HIS A 397 -12.29 -38.03 10.97
C HIS A 397 -12.60 -36.84 10.08
N LYS A 398 -13.83 -36.85 9.57
CA LYS A 398 -14.47 -35.74 8.85
C LYS A 398 -15.91 -35.58 9.32
N ILE A 399 -16.12 -34.65 10.26
CA ILE A 399 -17.41 -34.43 10.88
C ILE A 399 -18.05 -33.20 10.23
N SER A 400 -19.16 -33.41 9.50
CA SER A 400 -19.96 -32.31 8.94
C SER A 400 -20.84 -31.67 10.01
N LEU A 401 -20.82 -30.35 10.04
CA LEU A 401 -21.64 -29.52 10.92
C LEU A 401 -22.89 -28.98 10.21
N ASP A 402 -23.22 -29.52 9.04
CA ASP A 402 -24.45 -29.16 8.32
C ASP A 402 -25.69 -29.45 9.18
N GLY A 403 -26.59 -28.46 9.21
CA GLY A 403 -27.79 -28.45 10.03
C GLY A 403 -27.55 -28.15 11.51
N VAL A 404 -26.32 -27.87 11.93
CA VAL A 404 -26.01 -27.42 13.30
C VAL A 404 -26.18 -25.91 13.39
N THR A 405 -26.79 -25.46 14.49
CA THR A 405 -26.89 -24.04 14.84
C THR A 405 -26.41 -23.85 16.26
N LEU A 406 -25.72 -22.73 16.52
CA LEU A 406 -25.32 -22.37 17.87
C LEU A 406 -26.53 -22.01 18.72
N GLY A 407 -26.52 -22.43 19.98
CA GLY A 407 -27.57 -22.14 20.96
C GLY A 407 -27.75 -20.64 21.22
N SER A 408 -28.75 -20.28 22.03
CA SER A 408 -28.97 -18.87 22.40
C SER A 408 -27.84 -18.30 23.27
N ASN A 409 -27.04 -19.16 23.87
CA ASN A 409 -25.80 -18.82 24.55
C ASN A 409 -24.56 -18.80 23.62
N GLY A 410 -24.70 -19.11 22.33
CA GLY A 410 -23.57 -19.15 21.39
C GLY A 410 -22.82 -20.48 21.33
N VAL A 411 -23.34 -21.53 21.96
CA VAL A 411 -22.63 -22.82 22.08
C VAL A 411 -23.41 -23.93 21.37
N ALA A 412 -22.69 -24.84 20.70
CA ALA A 412 -23.22 -26.12 20.26
C ALA A 412 -22.26 -27.26 20.63
N ILE A 413 -22.83 -28.40 21.02
CA ILE A 413 -22.08 -29.63 21.26
C ILE A 413 -22.35 -30.61 20.13
N VAL A 414 -21.30 -31.17 19.56
CA VAL A 414 -21.36 -32.36 18.71
C VAL A 414 -20.79 -33.52 19.50
N ARG A 415 -21.56 -34.59 19.67
CA ARG A 415 -21.19 -35.74 20.49
C ARG A 415 -21.54 -37.07 19.83
N ASP A 416 -20.89 -38.14 20.25
CA ASP A 416 -20.99 -39.46 19.64
C ASP A 416 -22.37 -40.14 19.87
N THR A 417 -22.95 -40.01 21.07
CA THR A 417 -24.20 -40.68 21.46
C THR A 417 -25.26 -39.77 22.09
N ALA A 418 -26.43 -40.34 22.35
CA ALA A 418 -27.53 -39.65 23.03
C ALA A 418 -27.41 -39.65 24.57
N ASP A 419 -26.39 -40.30 25.13
CA ASP A 419 -26.25 -40.44 26.57
C ASP A 419 -26.03 -39.08 27.26
N VAL A 420 -26.49 -38.96 28.49
CA VAL A 420 -26.50 -37.68 29.21
C VAL A 420 -25.14 -37.48 29.85
N LEU A 421 -24.36 -36.52 29.36
CA LEU A 421 -23.17 -36.02 30.03
C LEU A 421 -23.57 -35.32 31.34
N LEU A 422 -22.80 -35.52 32.40
CA LEU A 422 -23.00 -34.85 33.68
C LEU A 422 -21.82 -33.90 33.98
N PRO A 423 -22.08 -32.65 34.41
CA PRO A 423 -23.40 -32.01 34.52
C PRO A 423 -24.08 -31.89 33.15
N SER A 424 -25.42 -31.91 33.14
CA SER A 424 -26.17 -31.81 31.88
C SER A 424 -25.91 -30.46 31.20
N PRO A 425 -25.82 -30.44 29.86
CA PRO A 425 -25.61 -29.20 29.13
C PRO A 425 -26.63 -28.12 29.45
N ALA A 426 -26.19 -26.86 29.35
CA ALA A 426 -27.05 -25.72 29.57
C ALA A 426 -28.30 -25.80 28.68
N PRO A 427 -29.51 -25.48 29.18
CA PRO A 427 -30.74 -25.56 28.40
C PRO A 427 -30.73 -24.74 27.10
N GLU A 428 -29.89 -23.70 27.05
CA GLU A 428 -29.71 -22.81 25.90
C GLU A 428 -28.83 -23.40 24.80
N THR A 429 -28.05 -24.45 25.10
CA THR A 429 -27.09 -25.10 24.20
C THR A 429 -27.77 -26.09 23.29
N ASN A 430 -27.45 -26.03 22.00
CA ASN A 430 -27.88 -27.05 21.06
C ASN A 430 -26.95 -28.26 21.14
N VAL A 431 -27.51 -29.45 21.31
CA VAL A 431 -26.77 -30.71 21.41
C VAL A 431 -27.10 -31.60 20.22
N ILE A 432 -26.09 -32.03 19.49
CA ILE A 432 -26.20 -32.75 18.24
C ILE A 432 -25.45 -34.07 18.35
N VAL A 433 -26.13 -35.16 17.99
CA VAL A 433 -25.53 -36.49 17.96
C VAL A 433 -25.00 -36.77 16.55
N ARG A 434 -23.70 -37.05 16.45
CA ARG A 434 -22.97 -37.48 15.26
C ARG A 434 -22.06 -38.62 15.70
N ASP A 435 -22.35 -39.83 15.22
CA ASP A 435 -21.57 -41.03 15.56
C ASP A 435 -20.11 -40.88 15.11
N PHE A 436 -19.17 -40.96 16.04
CA PHE A 436 -17.73 -40.86 15.79
C PHE A 436 -17.08 -42.20 15.41
N ALA A 437 -17.83 -43.31 15.43
CA ALA A 437 -17.40 -44.69 15.13
C ALA A 437 -15.98 -44.89 14.56
N PRO A 438 -15.05 -45.52 15.32
CA PRO A 438 -15.27 -46.19 16.61
C PRO A 438 -15.40 -45.27 17.83
N ASP A 439 -14.62 -44.19 17.89
CA ASP A 439 -14.45 -43.20 18.96
C ASP A 439 -13.79 -41.93 18.37
N LEU A 440 -13.60 -40.88 19.16
CA LEU A 440 -12.78 -39.72 18.83
C LEU A 440 -11.34 -40.04 19.20
N GLU A 441 -10.43 -40.09 18.22
CA GLU A 441 -9.03 -40.55 18.35
C GLU A 441 -8.40 -40.36 19.75
N ASN A 442 -7.88 -41.46 20.31
CA ASN A 442 -7.32 -41.54 21.66
C ASN A 442 -5.80 -41.33 21.69
N GLY A 443 -5.15 -41.41 20.53
CA GLY A 443 -3.73 -41.14 20.32
C GLY A 443 -3.43 -39.68 19.96
N SER A 444 -2.20 -39.43 19.53
CA SER A 444 -1.74 -38.11 19.13
C SER A 444 -2.55 -37.61 17.94
N SER A 445 -3.04 -36.37 17.98
CA SER A 445 -3.99 -35.88 16.99
C SER A 445 -3.86 -34.39 16.70
N THR A 446 -4.22 -34.00 15.48
CA THR A 446 -4.45 -32.60 15.09
C THR A 446 -5.90 -32.39 14.68
N ILE A 447 -6.64 -31.57 15.43
CA ILE A 447 -8.06 -31.27 15.25
C ILE A 447 -8.21 -29.87 14.64
N ILE A 448 -8.97 -29.78 13.55
CA ILE A 448 -9.13 -28.57 12.75
C ILE A 448 -10.62 -28.27 12.58
N LEU A 449 -11.02 -27.05 12.94
CA LEU A 449 -12.29 -26.47 12.53
C LEU A 449 -12.09 -25.64 11.26
N GLY A 450 -12.87 -25.90 10.22
CA GLY A 450 -12.82 -25.08 9.02
C GLY A 450 -14.13 -25.02 8.24
N TYR A 451 -14.15 -24.13 7.25
CA TYR A 451 -15.32 -23.77 6.46
C TYR A 451 -15.09 -23.98 4.96
N GLY A 452 -16.07 -24.56 4.27
CA GLY A 452 -16.05 -24.76 2.82
C GLY A 452 -16.06 -26.23 2.43
N ILE A 453 -15.33 -26.56 1.36
CA ILE A 453 -15.27 -27.91 0.80
C ILE A 453 -13.92 -28.53 1.16
N PHE A 454 -13.93 -29.62 1.94
CA PHE A 454 -12.76 -30.45 2.20
C PHE A 454 -12.84 -31.74 1.36
N PRO A 455 -12.27 -31.77 0.13
CA PRO A 455 -12.43 -32.88 -0.81
C PRO A 455 -11.52 -34.09 -0.52
N VAL A 456 -10.68 -34.02 0.51
CA VAL A 456 -9.76 -35.11 0.90
C VAL A 456 -10.57 -36.26 1.49
N ALA A 457 -10.27 -37.50 1.09
CA ALA A 457 -10.99 -38.67 1.58
C ALA A 457 -10.47 -39.09 2.97
N LEU A 458 -11.29 -39.79 3.75
CA LEU A 458 -10.80 -40.49 4.96
C LEU A 458 -9.63 -41.41 4.59
N THR A 459 -8.72 -41.63 5.53
CA THR A 459 -7.46 -42.38 5.39
C THR A 459 -6.51 -41.82 4.33
N THR A 460 -6.75 -40.62 3.80
CA THR A 460 -5.76 -39.97 2.92
C THR A 460 -4.65 -39.46 3.80
N ASP A 461 -3.45 -39.93 3.51
CA ASP A 461 -2.23 -39.47 4.14
C ASP A 461 -1.77 -38.14 3.52
N LEU A 462 -1.68 -37.11 4.36
CA LEU A 462 -1.26 -35.75 4.02
C LEU A 462 0.23 -35.49 4.30
N ASP A 463 0.93 -36.44 4.91
CA ASP A 463 2.37 -36.46 5.18
C ASP A 463 2.92 -37.81 4.68
N ALA A 464 2.84 -38.02 3.37
CA ALA A 464 3.09 -39.32 2.76
C ALA A 464 4.57 -39.75 2.81
N ASN A 465 5.44 -38.89 3.33
CA ASN A 465 6.86 -39.18 3.53
C ASN A 465 7.23 -39.40 5.01
N ASP A 466 6.25 -39.30 5.93
CA ASP A 466 6.38 -39.44 7.38
C ASP A 466 7.50 -38.58 7.98
N ASP A 467 7.69 -37.35 7.47
CA ASP A 467 8.76 -36.45 7.94
C ASP A 467 8.32 -35.48 9.05
N GLY A 468 7.04 -35.54 9.43
CA GLY A 468 6.43 -34.67 10.43
C GLY A 468 6.03 -33.31 9.86
N THR A 469 5.88 -33.22 8.54
CA THR A 469 5.47 -32.02 7.81
C THR A 469 4.37 -32.38 6.81
N LEU A 470 3.34 -31.55 6.65
CA LEU A 470 2.34 -31.77 5.60
C LEU A 470 2.99 -31.60 4.21
N ASP A 471 2.80 -32.58 3.30
CA ASP A 471 3.34 -32.61 1.93
C ASP A 471 2.74 -31.53 1.00
N GLY A 472 1.84 -30.70 1.52
CA GLY A 472 1.27 -29.56 0.85
C GLY A 472 0.22 -28.85 1.70
N PRO A 473 -0.21 -27.64 1.29
CA PRO A 473 -1.28 -26.96 1.99
C PRO A 473 -2.59 -27.76 1.91
N LEU A 474 -3.40 -27.66 2.95
CA LEU A 474 -4.77 -28.19 2.93
C LEU A 474 -5.56 -27.60 1.73
N PRO A 475 -6.60 -28.31 1.25
CA PRO A 475 -7.33 -27.94 0.05
C PRO A 475 -7.79 -26.49 0.09
N SER A 476 -7.50 -25.73 -0.95
CA SER A 476 -7.77 -24.29 -1.00
C SER A 476 -9.27 -23.92 -1.05
N SER A 477 -10.14 -24.92 -1.25
CA SER A 477 -11.59 -24.81 -1.08
C SER A 477 -12.06 -24.93 0.38
N PHE A 478 -11.13 -25.17 1.31
CA PHE A 478 -11.36 -25.29 2.74
C PHE A 478 -10.57 -24.20 3.47
N THR A 479 -11.28 -23.38 4.24
CA THR A 479 -10.68 -22.31 5.05
C THR A 479 -10.55 -22.80 6.47
N ILE A 480 -9.32 -22.90 6.95
CA ILE A 480 -9.05 -23.23 8.35
C ILE A 480 -9.45 -22.03 9.21
N VAL A 481 -10.19 -22.29 10.29
CA VAL A 481 -10.68 -21.25 11.21
C VAL A 481 -10.05 -21.39 12.59
N ASP A 482 -9.88 -22.61 13.08
CA ASP A 482 -9.24 -22.90 14.36
C ASP A 482 -8.56 -24.29 14.28
N ALA A 483 -7.46 -24.48 15.02
CA ALA A 483 -6.78 -25.77 15.07
C ALA A 483 -6.02 -25.97 16.38
N VAL A 484 -6.00 -27.21 16.86
CA VAL A 484 -5.22 -27.64 18.03
C VAL A 484 -4.71 -29.05 17.81
N GLY A 485 -3.48 -29.32 18.23
CA GLY A 485 -2.94 -30.67 18.27
C GLY A 485 -2.40 -31.01 19.64
N PHE A 486 -2.41 -32.30 20.00
CA PHE A 486 -1.86 -32.81 21.25
C PHE A 486 -1.11 -34.12 21.01
N VAL A 487 -0.01 -34.31 21.75
CA VAL A 487 0.77 -35.56 21.72
C VAL A 487 0.29 -36.46 22.86
N ASP A 488 0.09 -37.74 22.55
CA ASP A 488 -0.13 -38.80 23.53
C ASP A 488 1.12 -38.96 24.44
N GLY A 489 0.94 -39.47 25.66
CA GLY A 489 1.99 -39.68 26.65
C GLY A 489 3.08 -40.67 26.22
N ASP A 490 2.96 -41.34 25.08
CA ASP A 490 4.05 -42.13 24.49
C ASP A 490 5.06 -41.24 23.72
N ASN A 491 6.07 -41.85 23.09
CA ASN A 491 7.25 -41.12 22.54
C ASN A 491 7.07 -40.81 21.04
N ASP A 492 5.84 -40.87 20.51
CA ASP A 492 5.58 -41.11 19.09
C ASP A 492 4.67 -40.09 18.39
N GLY A 493 4.13 -39.09 19.10
CA GLY A 493 3.24 -38.12 18.47
C GLY A 493 3.89 -37.16 17.47
N VAL A 494 3.24 -36.99 16.32
CA VAL A 494 3.48 -35.95 15.31
C VAL A 494 2.34 -34.93 15.35
N LEU A 495 2.66 -33.64 15.38
CA LEU A 495 1.67 -32.57 15.39
C LEU A 495 1.78 -31.68 14.15
N TYR A 496 0.69 -31.59 13.40
CA TYR A 496 0.57 -30.73 12.23
C TYR A 496 -0.02 -29.36 12.56
N ALA A 497 -0.48 -29.16 13.80
CA ALA A 497 -1.09 -27.90 14.24
C ALA A 497 -0.14 -26.70 14.11
N ASP A 498 1.18 -26.89 14.27
CA ASP A 498 2.19 -25.83 14.15
C ASP A 498 2.42 -25.36 12.70
N GLU A 499 2.05 -26.19 11.72
CA GLU A 499 2.11 -25.84 10.30
C GLU A 499 0.84 -25.14 9.81
N ILE A 500 -0.19 -25.15 10.64
CA ILE A 500 -1.49 -24.56 10.34
C ILE A 500 -1.51 -23.11 10.84
N PRO A 501 -1.82 -22.12 9.98
CA PRO A 501 -1.90 -20.73 10.42
C PRO A 501 -2.90 -20.53 11.57
N GLY A 502 -2.40 -20.09 12.72
CA GLY A 502 -3.20 -19.89 13.93
C GLY A 502 -3.50 -21.15 14.75
N GLY A 503 -2.95 -22.31 14.35
CA GLY A 503 -3.02 -23.54 15.13
C GLY A 503 -2.17 -23.48 16.40
N THR A 504 -2.46 -24.38 17.35
CA THR A 504 -1.66 -24.55 18.58
C THR A 504 -1.26 -26.01 18.75
N ALA A 505 0.04 -26.31 18.79
CA ALA A 505 0.53 -27.61 19.24
C ALA A 505 0.72 -27.63 20.75
N ILE A 506 0.09 -28.60 21.39
CA ILE A 506 0.30 -28.95 22.79
C ILE A 506 1.33 -30.08 22.78
N ALA A 507 2.57 -29.69 23.07
CA ALA A 507 3.66 -30.64 23.18
C ALA A 507 3.37 -31.68 24.26
N ARG A 508 4.15 -32.76 24.24
CA ARG A 508 4.03 -33.84 25.22
C ARG A 508 4.07 -33.32 26.65
N LEU A 509 3.09 -33.74 27.43
CA LEU A 509 2.87 -33.30 28.80
C LEU A 509 3.49 -34.28 29.81
N PHE A 510 3.96 -33.75 30.93
CA PHE A 510 4.56 -34.52 32.02
C PHE A 510 3.91 -34.11 33.34
N ASP A 511 3.65 -35.10 34.19
CA ASP A 511 3.21 -34.85 35.54
C ASP A 511 4.35 -34.29 36.41
N PRO A 512 4.07 -33.77 37.62
CA PRO A 512 5.10 -33.28 38.55
C PRO A 512 6.15 -34.32 38.99
N PHE A 513 5.96 -35.60 38.65
CA PHE A 513 6.90 -36.69 38.92
C PHE A 513 7.74 -37.06 37.69
N GLY A 514 7.53 -36.40 36.55
CA GLY A 514 8.24 -36.63 35.29
C GLY A 514 7.69 -37.82 34.50
N GLU A 515 6.51 -38.33 34.84
CA GLU A 515 5.83 -39.35 34.06
C GLU A 515 4.98 -38.66 32.99
N PRO A 516 5.11 -39.06 31.71
CA PRO A 516 4.32 -38.49 30.64
C PRO A 516 2.85 -38.93 30.76
N TYR A 517 1.94 -38.08 30.32
CA TYR A 517 0.51 -38.38 30.31
C TYR A 517 -0.20 -37.85 29.07
N THR A 518 -1.39 -38.40 28.84
CA THR A 518 -2.26 -38.13 27.70
C THR A 518 -3.44 -37.34 28.20
N PRO A 519 -3.59 -36.06 27.85
CA PRO A 519 -4.73 -35.30 28.33
C PRO A 519 -6.01 -35.95 27.82
N ASP A 520 -7.03 -36.06 28.66
CA ASP A 520 -8.31 -36.62 28.26
C ASP A 520 -9.22 -35.56 27.61
N ASN A 521 -8.93 -34.29 27.91
CA ASN A 521 -9.72 -33.15 27.51
C ASN A 521 -8.84 -31.96 27.05
N LEU A 522 -9.45 -31.11 26.23
CA LEU A 522 -8.93 -29.79 25.90
C LEU A 522 -10.02 -28.74 26.14
N TYR A 523 -9.61 -27.59 26.67
CA TYR A 523 -10.48 -26.53 27.10
C TYR A 523 -9.92 -25.17 26.70
N ARG A 524 -10.76 -24.31 26.12
CA ARG A 524 -10.36 -22.97 25.72
C ARG A 524 -10.57 -21.97 26.85
N ILE A 525 -9.51 -21.28 27.23
CA ILE A 525 -9.55 -20.11 28.10
C ILE A 525 -9.94 -18.89 27.25
N LEU A 526 -10.95 -18.14 27.72
CA LEU A 526 -11.49 -16.99 27.01
C LEU A 526 -11.18 -15.66 27.71
N ASP A 527 -10.96 -14.62 26.92
CA ASP A 527 -10.89 -13.25 27.42
C ASP A 527 -12.28 -12.70 27.81
N GLN A 528 -12.29 -11.49 28.38
CA GLN A 528 -13.53 -10.78 28.78
C GLN A 528 -14.49 -10.48 27.63
N ASN A 529 -14.03 -10.59 26.38
CA ASN A 529 -14.81 -10.38 25.17
C ASN A 529 -15.24 -11.70 24.53
N SER A 530 -15.04 -12.85 25.20
CA SER A 530 -15.32 -14.19 24.67
C SER A 530 -14.44 -14.59 23.48
N LEU A 531 -13.22 -14.05 23.40
CA LEU A 531 -12.23 -14.42 22.39
C LEU A 531 -11.26 -15.47 22.95
N PRO A 532 -10.78 -16.43 22.12
CA PRO A 532 -9.79 -17.41 22.53
C PRO A 532 -8.48 -16.75 22.99
N LEU A 533 -7.98 -17.17 24.16
CA LEU A 533 -6.72 -16.68 24.73
C LEU A 533 -5.65 -17.76 24.78
N ALA A 534 -5.98 -18.94 25.30
CA ALA A 534 -5.08 -20.08 25.40
C ALA A 534 -5.84 -21.41 25.52
N TRP A 535 -5.12 -22.51 25.37
CA TRP A 535 -5.59 -23.85 25.70
C TRP A 535 -5.17 -24.25 27.11
N ALA A 536 -6.05 -24.98 27.79
CA ALA A 536 -5.80 -25.69 29.02
C ALA A 536 -6.42 -27.09 28.90
N GLY A 537 -6.04 -28.03 29.76
CA GLY A 537 -6.53 -29.41 29.66
C GLY A 537 -5.80 -30.33 30.63
N GLY A 538 -6.08 -31.62 30.54
CA GLY A 538 -5.45 -32.63 31.36
C GLY A 538 -6.24 -33.93 31.42
N ASP A 539 -5.79 -34.85 32.28
CA ASP A 539 -6.53 -36.06 32.59
C ASP A 539 -7.78 -35.68 33.39
N ILE A 540 -8.84 -36.44 33.19
CA ILE A 540 -10.07 -36.28 33.94
C ILE A 540 -10.36 -37.48 34.83
N LEU A 541 -10.58 -37.19 36.10
CA LEU A 541 -10.97 -38.16 37.11
C LEU A 541 -12.49 -38.29 37.17
N GLY A 542 -12.97 -39.51 37.37
CA GLY A 542 -14.38 -39.78 37.58
C GLY A 542 -14.79 -41.16 37.11
N ALA A 543 -16.08 -41.30 36.83
CA ALA A 543 -16.65 -42.45 36.15
C ALA A 543 -17.83 -41.99 35.30
N ALA A 544 -18.03 -42.63 34.17
CA ALA A 544 -19.18 -42.42 33.31
C ALA A 544 -20.50 -42.39 34.12
N PRO A 545 -21.38 -41.39 33.90
CA PRO A 545 -21.34 -40.35 32.86
C PRO A 545 -20.87 -38.97 33.36
N GLY A 546 -20.08 -38.91 34.43
CA GLY A 546 -19.63 -37.68 35.09
C GLY A 546 -20.29 -37.44 36.47
N PRO A 547 -19.95 -36.33 37.17
CA PRO A 547 -19.10 -35.23 36.72
C PRO A 547 -17.63 -35.61 36.59
N PHE A 548 -17.00 -35.09 35.55
CA PHE A 548 -15.56 -35.22 35.30
C PHE A 548 -14.82 -34.07 35.97
N ASN A 549 -13.89 -34.40 36.85
CA ASN A 549 -13.06 -33.41 37.53
C ASN A 549 -11.67 -33.53 36.96
N LEU A 550 -11.04 -32.39 36.67
CA LEU A 550 -9.65 -32.39 36.21
C LEU A 550 -8.73 -33.00 37.28
N ASP A 551 -7.76 -33.80 36.86
CA ASP A 551 -6.71 -34.28 37.75
C ASP A 551 -5.78 -33.11 38.15
N PRO A 552 -5.68 -32.76 39.44
CA PRO A 552 -4.82 -31.67 39.89
C PRO A 552 -3.31 -31.96 39.69
N ILE A 553 -2.93 -33.19 39.36
CA ILE A 553 -1.55 -33.63 39.09
C ILE A 553 -1.28 -33.62 37.58
N GLN A 554 -2.22 -34.08 36.76
CA GLN A 554 -2.04 -34.23 35.31
C GLN A 554 -2.86 -33.18 34.56
N ASN A 555 -2.42 -31.92 34.60
CA ASN A 555 -3.06 -30.81 33.89
C ASN A 555 -2.04 -29.76 33.41
N PHE A 556 -2.50 -28.86 32.53
CA PHE A 556 -1.73 -27.72 32.05
C PHE A 556 -2.61 -26.48 31.81
N GLY A 557 -1.98 -25.31 31.74
CA GLY A 557 -2.59 -24.04 31.33
C GLY A 557 -3.49 -23.35 32.37
N TYR A 558 -4.10 -24.08 33.32
CA TYR A 558 -5.02 -23.48 34.30
C TYR A 558 -4.32 -22.51 35.28
N ALA A 559 -3.17 -22.90 35.81
CA ALA A 559 -2.44 -22.11 36.82
C ALA A 559 -1.95 -20.76 36.28
N ASP A 560 -1.60 -20.71 34.99
CA ASP A 560 -1.12 -19.49 34.30
C ASP A 560 -2.18 -18.38 34.29
N TYR A 561 -3.46 -18.75 34.42
CA TYR A 561 -4.60 -17.84 34.49
C TYR A 561 -5.23 -17.77 35.88
N GLY A 562 -4.52 -18.25 36.91
CA GLY A 562 -4.96 -18.19 38.31
C GLY A 562 -6.20 -19.03 38.61
N LEU A 563 -6.45 -20.08 37.81
CA LEU A 563 -7.55 -21.01 38.06
C LEU A 563 -7.17 -22.07 39.09
N ASP A 564 -8.05 -22.28 40.06
CA ASP A 564 -7.94 -23.40 40.99
C ASP A 564 -8.49 -24.67 40.35
N VAL A 565 -7.57 -25.49 39.85
CA VAL A 565 -7.85 -26.80 39.23
C VAL A 565 -8.70 -27.71 40.13
N ASN A 566 -8.61 -27.58 41.46
CA ASN A 566 -9.38 -28.42 42.39
C ASN A 566 -10.87 -28.07 42.42
N THR A 567 -11.24 -26.93 41.83
CA THR A 567 -12.63 -26.47 41.71
C THR A 567 -13.18 -26.57 40.31
N PHE A 568 -12.33 -26.95 39.34
CA PHE A 568 -12.73 -27.10 37.95
C PHE A 568 -13.49 -28.40 37.75
N VAL A 569 -14.65 -28.30 37.09
CA VAL A 569 -15.48 -29.41 36.67
C VAL A 569 -15.78 -29.19 35.21
N LEU A 570 -15.53 -30.19 34.38
CA LEU A 570 -15.89 -30.14 32.96
C LEU A 570 -17.40 -29.94 32.85
N ASP A 571 -17.84 -28.88 32.19
CA ASP A 571 -19.23 -28.45 32.19
C ASP A 571 -19.82 -28.37 30.77
N PRO A 572 -19.95 -29.51 30.09
CA PRO A 572 -20.24 -29.58 28.66
C PRO A 572 -21.44 -28.71 28.28
N GLY A 573 -21.28 -27.81 27.32
CA GLY A 573 -22.35 -26.92 26.86
C GLY A 573 -22.60 -25.74 27.77
N SER A 574 -21.65 -25.37 28.61
CA SER A 574 -21.69 -24.11 29.36
C SER A 574 -20.74 -23.12 28.70
N LEU A 575 -20.95 -21.81 28.95
CA LEU A 575 -19.97 -20.84 28.47
C LEU A 575 -18.68 -21.00 29.25
N ASN A 576 -17.57 -21.20 28.53
CA ASN A 576 -16.28 -21.33 29.15
C ASN A 576 -15.94 -20.14 30.06
N TYR A 577 -15.08 -20.37 31.05
CA TYR A 577 -14.63 -19.34 31.99
C TYR A 577 -14.06 -18.13 31.24
N GLN A 578 -14.74 -16.99 31.39
CA GLN A 578 -14.33 -15.69 30.86
C GLN A 578 -13.56 -14.91 31.92
N PHE A 579 -12.37 -14.42 31.56
CA PHE A 579 -11.53 -13.65 32.49
C PHE A 579 -11.60 -12.17 32.20
N THR A 580 -11.74 -11.36 33.26
CA THR A 580 -11.27 -9.96 33.16
C THR A 580 -9.76 -10.01 33.08
N VAL A 581 -9.22 -9.69 31.91
CA VAL A 581 -7.83 -9.91 31.56
C VAL A 581 -6.97 -9.04 32.46
N THR A 582 -6.34 -9.66 33.47
CA THR A 582 -5.07 -9.19 34.03
C THR A 582 -4.11 -10.36 33.83
N PRO A 583 -3.53 -10.53 32.63
CA PRO A 583 -2.56 -11.58 32.39
C PRO A 583 -1.46 -11.38 33.43
N VAL A 584 -1.06 -12.45 34.13
CA VAL A 584 0.17 -12.37 34.92
C VAL A 584 1.28 -12.25 33.89
N CYS A 585 1.90 -11.08 33.82
CA CYS A 585 2.98 -10.86 32.89
C CYS A 585 4.17 -11.71 33.32
N GLN A 586 4.40 -12.86 32.67
CA GLN A 586 5.45 -13.79 33.10
C GLN A 586 6.85 -13.18 33.02
N CYS A 587 7.07 -12.18 32.16
CA CYS A 587 8.31 -11.41 32.12
C CYS A 587 8.36 -10.19 33.07
N ASP A 588 7.32 -9.96 33.88
CA ASP A 588 7.30 -9.03 35.02
C ASP A 588 7.66 -9.80 36.30
N ILE A 589 8.95 -10.11 36.43
CA ILE A 589 9.52 -10.98 37.46
C ILE A 589 9.28 -10.41 38.86
N ASP A 590 9.25 -9.08 39.01
CA ASP A 590 8.99 -8.44 40.29
C ASP A 590 7.50 -8.11 40.54
N SER A 591 6.63 -8.48 39.59
CA SER A 591 5.17 -8.27 39.63
C SER A 591 4.78 -6.80 39.83
N SER A 592 5.57 -5.87 39.28
CA SER A 592 5.32 -4.43 39.36
C SER A 592 4.22 -3.93 38.42
N GLY A 593 3.76 -4.78 37.51
CA GLY A 593 2.79 -4.51 36.46
C GLY A 593 3.39 -3.86 35.22
N ASN A 594 4.72 -3.84 35.07
CA ASN A 594 5.41 -3.32 33.87
C ASN A 594 6.69 -4.10 33.62
N VAL A 595 6.97 -4.48 32.37
CA VAL A 595 8.24 -5.13 32.01
C VAL A 595 9.35 -4.07 31.87
N THR A 596 10.35 -4.13 32.75
CA THR A 596 11.44 -3.17 32.81
C THR A 596 12.81 -3.83 32.92
N SER A 597 13.89 -3.05 32.86
CA SER A 597 15.22 -3.57 33.13
C SER A 597 15.37 -4.20 34.54
N GLN A 598 14.48 -3.86 35.49
CA GLN A 598 14.50 -4.46 36.82
C GLN A 598 14.16 -5.96 36.75
N ASP A 599 13.14 -6.32 36.00
CA ASP A 599 12.72 -7.71 35.74
C ASP A 599 13.82 -8.52 35.07
N PHE A 600 14.54 -7.90 34.13
CA PHE A 600 15.70 -8.50 33.50
C PHE A 600 16.81 -8.83 34.52
N PHE A 601 17.09 -7.92 35.46
CA PHE A 601 18.11 -8.18 36.48
C PHE A 601 17.65 -9.18 37.53
N ASP A 602 16.37 -9.19 37.87
CA ASP A 602 15.77 -10.15 38.81
C ASP A 602 15.74 -11.56 38.19
N PHE A 603 15.41 -11.67 36.89
CA PHE A 603 15.56 -12.88 36.11
C PHE A 603 16.99 -13.40 36.14
N LEU A 604 17.99 -12.59 35.75
CA LEU A 604 19.39 -13.02 35.73
C LEU A 604 19.88 -13.48 37.11
N THR A 605 19.42 -12.81 38.17
CA THR A 605 19.76 -13.16 39.54
C THR A 605 19.21 -14.54 39.91
N GLY A 606 17.95 -14.84 39.57
CA GLY A 606 17.34 -16.14 39.79
C GLY A 606 17.91 -17.24 38.90
N PHE A 607 18.16 -16.93 37.62
CA PHE A 607 18.69 -17.83 36.61
C PHE A 607 20.10 -18.32 36.97
N PHE A 608 21.03 -17.39 37.22
CA PHE A 608 22.38 -17.75 37.66
C PHE A 608 22.42 -18.29 39.10
N GLY A 609 21.36 -18.05 39.88
CA GLY A 609 21.13 -18.66 41.19
C GLY A 609 20.64 -20.11 41.11
N GLY A 610 20.19 -20.57 39.94
CA GLY A 610 19.58 -21.90 39.76
C GLY A 610 18.21 -22.03 40.45
N THR A 611 17.52 -20.92 40.68
CA THR A 611 16.23 -20.89 41.41
C THR A 611 15.06 -20.43 40.55
N LEU A 612 15.30 -19.99 39.31
CA LEU A 612 14.29 -19.44 38.44
C LEU A 612 14.22 -20.28 37.17
N ASP A 613 13.27 -21.19 37.23
CA ASP A 613 12.77 -22.08 36.17
C ASP A 613 11.57 -21.35 35.55
N TYR A 614 11.79 -20.78 34.37
CA TYR A 614 10.86 -19.87 33.70
C TYR A 614 9.76 -20.62 32.96
N ASN A 615 10.11 -21.75 32.35
CA ASN A 615 9.16 -22.58 31.61
C ASN A 615 8.47 -23.64 32.49
N GLY A 616 8.91 -23.79 33.74
CA GLY A 616 8.30 -24.67 34.75
C GLY A 616 8.66 -26.15 34.57
N ASP A 617 9.71 -26.48 33.83
CA ASP A 617 10.10 -27.86 33.49
C ASP A 617 10.86 -28.60 34.62
N GLY A 618 11.07 -27.93 35.76
CA GLY A 618 11.78 -28.44 36.93
C GLY A 618 13.30 -28.28 36.85
N ASN A 619 13.85 -27.72 35.77
CA ASN A 619 15.29 -27.54 35.56
C ASN A 619 15.61 -26.12 35.08
N VAL A 620 16.61 -25.48 35.69
CA VAL A 620 17.11 -24.18 35.20
C VAL A 620 18.15 -24.42 34.10
N THR A 621 17.77 -24.18 32.85
CA THR A 621 18.55 -24.45 31.63
C THR A 621 18.62 -23.25 30.69
N SER A 622 19.42 -23.33 29.62
CA SER A 622 19.43 -22.27 28.61
C SER A 622 18.07 -22.01 27.96
N GLN A 623 17.12 -22.95 28.05
CA GLN A 623 15.78 -22.79 27.49
C GLN A 623 15.00 -21.70 28.25
N ASP A 624 15.02 -21.71 29.58
CA ASP A 624 14.43 -20.66 30.43
C ASP A 624 14.92 -19.27 30.07
N PHE A 625 16.21 -19.16 29.77
CA PHE A 625 16.83 -17.91 29.35
C PHE A 625 16.25 -17.41 28.02
N PHE A 626 16.09 -18.29 27.03
CA PHE A 626 15.54 -17.89 25.73
C PHE A 626 14.04 -17.61 25.79
N ASP A 627 13.29 -18.38 26.58
CA ASP A 627 11.85 -18.18 26.78
C ASP A 627 11.57 -16.83 27.47
N PHE A 628 12.35 -16.49 28.50
CA PHE A 628 12.29 -15.17 29.12
C PHE A 628 12.64 -14.04 28.15
N LEU A 629 13.72 -14.17 27.36
CA LEU A 629 14.08 -13.12 26.38
C LEU A 629 12.98 -12.91 25.34
N SER A 630 12.30 -13.99 24.94
CA SER A 630 11.18 -13.93 24.01
C SER A 630 10.04 -13.07 24.56
N CYS A 631 9.60 -13.32 25.80
CA CYS A 631 8.59 -12.51 26.48
C CYS A 631 9.10 -11.07 26.73
N PHE A 632 10.33 -10.91 27.22
CA PHE A 632 10.88 -9.60 27.60
C PHE A 632 10.95 -8.60 26.43
N PHE A 633 11.33 -9.08 25.24
CA PHE A 633 11.43 -8.22 24.05
C PHE A 633 10.13 -8.15 23.24
N ASN A 634 9.23 -9.11 23.42
CA ASN A 634 7.90 -9.12 22.79
C ASN A 634 6.82 -9.44 23.84
N PRO A 635 6.55 -8.53 24.79
CA PRO A 635 5.64 -8.80 25.88
C PRO A 635 4.21 -9.04 25.36
N PRO A 636 3.50 -10.06 25.87
CA PRO A 636 2.10 -10.30 25.55
C PRO A 636 1.23 -9.07 25.83
N SER A 637 0.15 -8.88 25.08
CA SER A 637 -0.77 -7.77 25.32
C SER A 637 -1.38 -7.84 26.72
N GLY A 638 -1.08 -6.85 27.57
CA GLY A 638 -1.51 -6.82 28.98
C GLY A 638 -0.37 -6.97 29.99
N CYS A 639 0.84 -7.26 29.49
CA CYS A 639 2.09 -6.65 29.95
C CYS A 639 2.23 -5.22 29.36
#